data_AF-A0A8T7C2V7-F1
#
_entry.id   AF-A0A8T7C2V7-F1
#
_cell.length_a   1.000
_cell.length_b   1.000
_cell.length_c   1.000
_cell.angle_alpha   90.00
_cell.angle_beta   90.00
_cell.angle_gamma   90.00
#
_symmetry.space_group_name_H-M   'P 1'
#
loop_
_entity.id
_entity.type
_entity.pdbx_description
1 polymer ?
#
loop_
_entity_poly.entity_id
_entity_poly.type
_entity_poly.pdbx_seq_one_letter_code
_entity_poly.pdbx_strand_id
1 'polypeptide(L)'
;MKRYLMLPALAFLLLFVSACEPEVATRPDTAIPDASDVALNNRGVALMGYFDYASARDVFRQVVDRKPGWLDAKVNLAIATLNRQLDGDEQLALGYLHEVIATDPLHLRAHFVLGLLQERNGETEKAIAHYKIVREHDPNDAYAAYYLAVLTQSTDPQQALELFREAVRLDPYLRSAYYGAFLLLLRSGDREAGMAMKEAYERLANNPRAKLAETKYTRMGEKASALALNVPQPAADPLPEGDLFGAAQVISKFSDQQQRSLTTVDVQGDGVQDIFVANSDGKHQLVIAADVEYQITDKYLQELPRQLHAVAWGDLDNDGATDAVACFAGGEKLGLWKGAGNSVLIADAGLNKLSQGRRCTDVMLLDADHDGDLDVFVAFAAKGHDVLSNNGDGSWRSLARDGILPFGQQRGLGLVAGDLDRDRDADLIVINDGGDNDVLFNDRLWKYQKNPAAQALEKTALVAGVVADVDADGRQEVYALTANGKLQRFLQNGSGNWIANELMEVTPGANAQIGSVDFNGDGHPDLLVVDNDAVQVIDVSTEQPRPLFRHAADVVSAIPVLADSDLGPSLFALINQDDGQQLMHWPPGPGRGHFIGLSFTGKENAADSMRSNRSGIGTAVAARRGSQWTISSTFDANSGRGQSLQPLAIGLAGQTQLDYIAIDWSDGVFQTELDLPAGQTHTIAETQRQLSSCPVLFAWNGEEWTFVSDILGVGGIGFMVQPGKYSEPRPWEHFLFPEEVVQPLDDRVQIKITEPMEEIALIDGATLTAFDLAPGWHMTLDERMWTGGPMVTGKPLFYRHAVRPARGWRDDGLDVTAAVQEVDHNAAEPGNLHPRYLGRLDRQRAVTLEFDEPLDTYNKHGHNNPVLLADGWVEYPYSQTVFAAWQADETYFAPTLEAAGADGQWHTVYTSFGYPAGMPRQMSVPLEGLPQ
;
A
#
# COMPACT_ATOMS: atom_id res chain seq x y z
N MET A 1 41.10 27.83 54.78
CA MET A 1 41.74 29.14 54.99
C MET A 1 43.21 29.04 54.55
N LYS A 2 43.57 29.68 53.41
CA LYS A 2 44.93 30.04 52.91
C LYS A 2 45.96 28.90 52.65
N ARG A 3 46.86 28.91 51.66
CA ARG A 3 47.18 29.70 50.44
C ARG A 3 48.38 28.99 49.74
N TYR A 4 48.35 28.92 48.40
CA TYR A 4 49.41 29.20 47.40
C TYR A 4 50.85 28.60 47.43
N LEU A 5 51.31 28.15 46.23
CA LEU A 5 52.46 28.57 45.36
C LEU A 5 53.16 27.32 44.71
N MET A 6 53.02 27.06 43.40
CA MET A 6 53.89 27.38 42.25
C MET A 6 55.36 26.84 42.22
N LEU A 7 55.61 25.93 41.24
CA LEU A 7 56.75 25.68 40.30
C LEU A 7 58.21 26.05 40.66
N PRO A 8 59.27 25.32 40.17
CA PRO A 8 59.75 25.31 38.75
C PRO A 8 60.49 23.97 38.35
N ALA A 9 61.25 23.75 37.28
CA ALA A 9 61.26 24.07 35.84
C ALA A 9 62.35 23.16 35.14
N LEU A 10 62.19 22.97 33.82
CA LEU A 10 63.18 22.78 32.72
C LEU A 10 64.19 21.58 32.60
N ALA A 11 63.92 20.73 31.60
CA ALA A 11 64.71 20.32 30.40
C ALA A 11 66.26 20.18 30.40
N PHE A 12 66.79 19.04 29.86
CA PHE A 12 67.69 18.98 28.68
C PHE A 12 67.90 17.54 28.12
N LEU A 13 68.46 17.47 26.90
CA LEU A 13 68.29 16.54 25.77
C LEU A 13 69.44 15.49 25.54
N LEU A 14 69.20 14.48 24.66
CA LEU A 14 70.13 13.68 23.78
C LEU A 14 70.71 12.34 24.33
N LEU A 15 70.91 11.21 23.60
CA LEU A 15 70.83 10.78 22.17
C LEU A 15 70.86 9.22 22.09
N PHE A 16 70.00 8.64 21.24
CA PHE A 16 70.11 7.47 20.32
C PHE A 16 70.92 6.20 20.67
N VAL A 17 70.28 5.02 20.51
CA VAL A 17 70.63 3.98 19.49
C VAL A 17 69.34 3.26 19.03
N SER A 18 69.24 3.09 17.71
CA SER A 18 68.18 2.45 16.92
C SER A 18 68.09 0.93 17.12
N ALA A 19 66.85 0.42 17.18
CA ALA A 19 66.50 -0.94 16.74
C ALA A 19 65.11 -0.88 16.09
N CYS A 20 64.97 -1.48 14.91
CA CYS A 20 63.73 -1.60 14.14
C CYS A 20 62.58 -2.19 14.98
N GLU A 21 61.50 -1.43 15.13
CA GLU A 21 60.17 -1.97 15.39
C GLU A 21 59.38 -2.02 14.06
N PRO A 22 58.54 -3.05 13.84
CA PRO A 22 57.70 -3.12 12.66
C PRO A 22 56.73 -1.95 12.69
N GLU A 23 56.44 -1.38 11.50
CA GLU A 23 55.35 -0.43 11.31
C GLU A 23 54.08 -0.97 11.98
N VAL A 24 53.71 -0.35 13.10
CA VAL A 24 52.35 -0.45 13.62
C VAL A 24 51.49 0.21 12.57
N ALA A 25 50.85 -0.62 11.74
CA ALA A 25 49.77 -0.18 10.87
C ALA A 25 48.80 0.63 11.74
N THR A 26 48.72 1.92 11.43
CA THR A 26 47.76 2.84 11.99
C THR A 26 46.38 2.20 11.90
N ARG A 27 45.72 2.02 13.06
CA ARG A 27 44.32 1.59 13.12
C ARG A 27 43.51 2.43 12.12
N PRO A 28 42.67 1.84 11.25
CA PRO A 28 41.75 2.62 10.44
C PRO A 28 40.89 3.46 11.39
N ASP A 29 40.81 4.75 11.11
CA ASP A 29 40.03 5.73 11.87
C ASP A 29 38.62 5.19 12.14
N THR A 30 38.29 4.91 13.40
CA THR A 30 36.93 4.62 13.86
C THR A 30 36.12 5.92 13.97
N ALA A 31 36.14 6.73 12.92
CA ALA A 31 35.40 7.98 12.89
C ALA A 31 33.91 7.67 12.79
N ILE A 32 33.13 8.19 13.74
CA ILE A 32 31.66 8.15 13.75
C ILE A 32 31.14 8.47 12.34
N PRO A 33 30.14 7.74 11.81
CA PRO A 33 29.54 8.06 10.51
C PRO A 33 29.05 9.50 10.49
N ASP A 34 29.32 10.22 9.40
CA ASP A 34 28.80 11.57 9.19
C ASP A 34 27.48 11.55 8.41
N ALA A 35 26.87 12.72 8.20
CA ALA A 35 25.60 12.83 7.48
C ALA A 35 25.68 12.27 6.04
N SER A 36 26.83 12.39 5.36
CA SER A 36 27.02 11.82 4.02
C SER A 36 27.06 10.29 4.05
N ASP A 37 27.68 9.69 5.08
CA ASP A 37 27.67 8.23 5.26
C ASP A 37 26.25 7.72 5.56
N VAL A 38 25.46 8.47 6.35
CA VAL A 38 24.06 8.13 6.65
C VAL A 38 23.19 8.21 5.41
N ALA A 39 23.27 9.30 4.65
CA ALA A 39 22.53 9.45 3.40
C ALA A 39 22.87 8.33 2.40
N LEU A 40 24.14 7.93 2.31
CA LEU A 40 24.56 6.82 1.46
C LEU A 40 24.00 5.47 1.95
N ASN A 41 23.99 5.22 3.27
CA ASN A 41 23.32 4.04 3.84
C ASN A 41 21.81 4.06 3.55
N ASN A 42 21.14 5.19 3.72
CA ASN A 42 19.71 5.35 3.45
C ASN A 42 19.40 5.09 1.97
N ARG A 43 20.25 5.55 1.04
CA ARG A 43 20.14 5.19 -0.39
C ARG A 43 20.20 3.68 -0.60
N GLY A 44 21.12 2.98 0.09
CA GLY A 44 21.19 1.52 0.04
C GLY A 44 19.90 0.86 0.53
N VAL A 45 19.32 1.35 1.62
CA VAL A 45 18.04 0.85 2.17
C VAL A 45 16.89 1.08 1.20
N ALA A 46 16.86 2.25 0.57
CA ALA A 46 15.85 2.57 -0.43
C ALA A 46 15.93 1.68 -1.66
N LEU A 47 17.15 1.39 -2.15
CA LEU A 47 17.37 0.45 -3.25
C LEU A 47 16.94 -0.99 -2.89
N MET A 48 17.07 -1.39 -1.62
CA MET A 48 16.49 -2.65 -1.15
C MET A 48 14.96 -2.64 -1.22
N GLY A 49 14.31 -1.53 -0.85
CA GLY A 49 12.86 -1.34 -1.01
C GLY A 49 12.43 -1.21 -2.48
N TYR A 50 13.34 -0.77 -3.36
CA TYR A 50 13.17 -0.74 -4.81
C TYR A 50 13.38 -2.13 -5.46
N PHE A 51 13.77 -3.14 -4.68
CA PHE A 51 14.15 -4.49 -5.15
C PHE A 51 15.39 -4.51 -6.07
N ASP A 52 16.17 -3.42 -6.13
CA ASP A 52 17.47 -3.37 -6.83
C ASP A 52 18.61 -3.77 -5.87
N TYR A 53 18.64 -5.07 -5.55
CA TYR A 53 19.60 -5.65 -4.62
C TYR A 53 21.06 -5.52 -5.10
N ALA A 54 21.28 -5.48 -6.42
CA ALA A 54 22.61 -5.34 -6.99
C ALA A 54 23.18 -3.95 -6.71
N SER A 55 22.43 -2.88 -7.04
CA SER A 55 22.83 -1.52 -6.73
C SER A 55 22.88 -1.27 -5.23
N ALA A 56 21.93 -1.81 -4.45
CA ALA A 56 21.94 -1.70 -2.99
C ALA A 56 23.24 -2.27 -2.39
N ARG A 57 23.64 -3.46 -2.82
CA ARG A 57 24.91 -4.09 -2.40
C ARG A 57 26.10 -3.21 -2.71
N ASP A 58 26.18 -2.63 -3.92
CA ASP A 58 27.29 -1.76 -4.30
C ASP A 58 27.33 -0.46 -3.51
N VAL A 59 26.17 0.11 -3.17
CA VAL A 59 26.07 1.28 -2.28
C VAL A 59 26.51 0.92 -0.86
N PHE A 60 26.02 -0.17 -0.27
CA PHE A 60 26.45 -0.59 1.07
C PHE A 60 27.93 -0.95 1.13
N ARG A 61 28.50 -1.51 0.07
CA ARG A 61 29.94 -1.75 -0.03
C ARG A 61 30.72 -0.44 0.08
N GLN A 62 30.27 0.61 -0.62
CA GLN A 62 30.88 1.95 -0.49
C GLN A 62 30.77 2.50 0.94
N VAL A 63 29.65 2.28 1.64
CA VAL A 63 29.50 2.67 3.05
C VAL A 63 30.52 1.94 3.92
N VAL A 64 30.66 0.61 3.75
CA VAL A 64 31.61 -0.21 4.53
C VAL A 64 33.06 0.14 4.19
N ASP A 65 33.37 0.45 2.94
CA ASP A 65 34.71 0.90 2.51
C ASP A 65 35.09 2.24 3.16
N ARG A 66 34.13 3.17 3.27
CA ARG A 66 34.31 4.46 3.98
C ARG A 66 34.39 4.29 5.50
N LYS A 67 33.56 3.40 6.06
CA LYS A 67 33.37 3.19 7.50
C LYS A 67 33.43 1.70 7.87
N PRO A 68 34.63 1.09 7.87
CA PRO A 68 34.78 -0.35 8.10
C PRO A 68 34.38 -0.78 9.53
N GLY A 69 34.37 0.16 10.48
CA GLY A 69 33.92 -0.06 11.86
C GLY A 69 32.40 0.08 12.08
N TRP A 70 31.62 0.48 11.06
CA TRP A 70 30.16 0.58 11.19
C TRP A 70 29.50 -0.78 10.96
N LEU A 71 29.50 -1.59 12.01
CA LEU A 71 29.13 -3.01 11.94
C LEU A 71 27.71 -3.23 11.38
N ASP A 72 26.75 -2.41 11.78
CA ASP A 72 25.37 -2.48 11.25
C ASP A 72 25.28 -2.20 9.74
N ALA A 73 26.12 -1.32 9.19
CA ALA A 73 26.19 -1.10 7.75
C ALA A 73 26.81 -2.31 7.02
N LYS A 74 27.75 -3.02 7.68
CA LYS A 74 28.27 -4.30 7.19
C LYS A 74 27.20 -5.40 7.22
N VAL A 75 26.30 -5.39 8.22
CA VAL A 75 25.12 -6.27 8.21
C VAL A 75 24.18 -5.92 7.06
N ASN A 76 23.92 -4.63 6.78
CA ASN A 76 23.15 -4.21 5.60
C ASN A 76 23.77 -4.72 4.29
N LEU A 77 25.10 -4.65 4.14
CA LEU A 77 25.83 -5.22 3.00
C LEU A 77 25.62 -6.74 2.91
N ALA A 78 25.69 -7.46 4.03
CA ALA A 78 25.46 -8.91 4.05
C ALA A 78 24.03 -9.26 3.60
N ILE A 79 23.03 -8.52 4.09
CA ILE A 79 21.62 -8.69 3.71
C ILE A 79 21.41 -8.39 2.23
N ALA A 80 21.95 -7.30 1.70
CA ALA A 80 21.85 -6.97 0.28
C ALA A 80 22.54 -8.01 -0.61
N THR A 81 23.70 -8.50 -0.17
CA THR A 81 24.42 -9.59 -0.87
C THR A 81 23.59 -10.86 -0.90
N LEU A 82 23.00 -11.26 0.25
CA LEU A 82 22.13 -12.43 0.33
C LEU A 82 20.91 -12.34 -0.60
N ASN A 83 20.26 -11.17 -0.69
CA ASN A 83 19.05 -10.99 -1.51
C ASN A 83 19.34 -10.83 -3.01
N ARG A 84 20.57 -10.54 -3.41
CA ARG A 84 20.97 -10.51 -4.83
C ARG A 84 20.98 -11.89 -5.49
N GLN A 85 21.14 -12.95 -4.70
CA GLN A 85 21.01 -14.37 -5.11
C GLN A 85 21.88 -14.80 -6.31
N LEU A 86 23.10 -14.25 -6.47
CA LEU A 86 24.07 -14.82 -7.43
C LEU A 86 24.92 -15.91 -6.78
N ASP A 87 25.49 -16.79 -7.62
CA ASP A 87 26.43 -17.82 -7.18
C ASP A 87 27.57 -17.21 -6.35
N GLY A 88 27.76 -17.72 -5.12
CA GLY A 88 28.78 -17.25 -4.18
C GLY A 88 28.31 -16.18 -3.18
N ASP A 89 27.11 -15.60 -3.35
CA ASP A 89 26.62 -14.54 -2.47
C ASP A 89 26.40 -15.00 -1.03
N GLU A 90 25.92 -16.23 -0.83
CA GLU A 90 25.74 -16.79 0.51
C GLU A 90 27.08 -16.90 1.26
N GLN A 91 28.14 -17.34 0.58
CA GLN A 91 29.47 -17.45 1.18
C GLN A 91 30.08 -16.07 1.48
N LEU A 92 29.84 -15.08 0.62
CA LEU A 92 30.25 -13.69 0.88
C LEU A 92 29.51 -13.09 2.08
N ALA A 93 28.18 -13.26 2.14
CA ALA A 93 27.37 -12.78 3.26
C ALA A 93 27.79 -13.42 4.58
N LEU A 94 28.04 -14.74 4.61
CA LEU A 94 28.62 -15.44 5.76
C LEU A 94 29.97 -14.85 6.17
N GLY A 95 30.84 -14.54 5.20
CA GLY A 95 32.14 -13.89 5.46
C GLY A 95 31.98 -12.56 6.19
N TYR A 96 31.14 -11.67 5.66
CA TYR A 96 30.88 -10.36 6.27
C TYR A 96 30.32 -10.47 7.69
N LEU A 97 29.37 -11.39 7.92
CA LEU A 97 28.77 -11.59 9.25
C LEU A 97 29.76 -12.17 10.27
N HIS A 98 30.64 -13.07 9.85
CA HIS A 98 31.72 -13.57 10.69
C HIS A 98 32.69 -12.45 11.11
N GLU A 99 33.00 -11.51 10.22
CA GLU A 99 33.79 -10.33 10.58
C GLU A 99 33.09 -9.43 11.60
N VAL A 100 31.76 -9.27 11.49
CA VAL A 100 30.96 -8.51 12.46
C VAL A 100 31.05 -9.16 13.84
N ILE A 101 30.76 -10.46 13.97
CA ILE A 101 30.79 -11.13 15.28
C ILE A 101 32.21 -11.31 15.83
N ALA A 102 33.24 -11.30 14.98
CA ALA A 102 34.62 -11.28 15.43
C ALA A 102 34.99 -9.93 16.10
N THR A 103 34.32 -8.85 15.70
CA THR A 103 34.52 -7.51 16.27
C THR A 103 33.60 -7.25 17.47
N ASP A 104 32.32 -7.58 17.31
CA ASP A 104 31.30 -7.52 18.37
C ASP A 104 30.61 -8.89 18.51
N PRO A 105 31.09 -9.75 19.44
CA PRO A 105 30.53 -11.08 19.67
C PRO A 105 29.07 -11.10 20.16
N LEU A 106 28.45 -9.95 20.43
CA LEU A 106 27.06 -9.86 20.87
C LEU A 106 26.18 -9.11 19.86
N HIS A 107 26.65 -8.90 18.62
CA HIS A 107 25.89 -8.16 17.62
C HIS A 107 24.63 -8.93 17.18
N LEU A 108 23.48 -8.59 17.77
CA LEU A 108 22.26 -9.40 17.65
C LEU A 108 21.75 -9.55 16.22
N ARG A 109 21.80 -8.48 15.40
CA ARG A 109 21.42 -8.57 13.98
C ARG A 109 22.30 -9.54 13.20
N ALA A 110 23.60 -9.58 13.49
CA ALA A 110 24.51 -10.48 12.79
C ALA A 110 24.26 -11.93 13.19
N HIS A 111 24.02 -12.19 14.49
CA HIS A 111 23.59 -13.52 14.95
C HIS A 111 22.26 -13.96 14.31
N PHE A 112 21.27 -13.07 14.22
CA PHE A 112 19.99 -13.39 13.60
C PHE A 112 20.16 -13.78 12.12
N VAL A 113 20.89 -12.99 11.33
CA VAL A 113 21.13 -13.27 9.90
C VAL A 113 22.02 -14.51 9.69
N LEU A 114 22.99 -14.75 10.57
CA LEU A 114 23.76 -16.01 10.57
C LEU A 114 22.87 -17.22 10.85
N GLY A 115 21.90 -17.09 11.76
CA GLY A 115 20.88 -18.10 12.04
C GLY A 115 20.12 -18.49 10.77
N LEU A 116 19.60 -17.50 10.04
CA LEU A 116 18.89 -17.70 8.77
C LEU A 116 19.76 -18.38 7.70
N LEU A 117 21.01 -17.92 7.52
CA LEU A 117 21.93 -18.50 6.52
C LEU A 117 22.31 -19.94 6.86
N GLN A 118 22.57 -20.24 8.13
CA GLN A 118 22.93 -21.58 8.57
C GLN A 118 21.73 -22.53 8.49
N GLU A 119 20.52 -22.04 8.78
CA GLU A 119 19.28 -22.78 8.54
C GLU A 119 19.12 -23.14 7.06
N ARG A 120 19.27 -22.18 6.14
CA ARG A 120 19.24 -22.42 4.68
C ARG A 120 20.28 -23.46 4.23
N ASN A 121 21.45 -23.45 4.84
CA ASN A 121 22.52 -24.41 4.57
C ASN A 121 22.32 -25.78 5.24
N GLY A 122 21.23 -26.00 5.97
CA GLY A 122 20.94 -27.24 6.69
C GLY A 122 21.78 -27.43 7.97
N GLU A 123 22.44 -26.39 8.47
CA GLU A 123 23.29 -26.40 9.66
C GLU A 123 22.48 -26.09 10.93
N THR A 124 21.43 -26.89 11.20
CA THR A 124 20.41 -26.66 12.25
C THR A 124 20.99 -26.35 13.63
N GLU A 125 22.00 -27.10 14.10
CA GLU A 125 22.57 -26.90 15.44
C GLU A 125 23.25 -25.53 15.60
N LYS A 126 23.92 -25.06 14.55
CA LYS A 126 24.57 -23.74 14.57
C LYS A 126 23.52 -22.63 14.53
N ALA A 127 22.48 -22.78 13.71
CA ALA A 127 21.38 -21.82 13.64
C ALA A 127 20.70 -21.66 15.00
N ILE A 128 20.40 -22.77 15.68
CA ILE A 128 19.84 -22.76 17.06
C ILE A 128 20.75 -21.99 18.02
N ALA A 129 22.07 -22.17 17.94
CA ALA A 129 23.01 -21.47 18.83
C ALA A 129 22.94 -19.95 18.64
N HIS A 130 22.83 -19.47 17.40
CA HIS A 130 22.71 -18.03 17.14
C HIS A 130 21.37 -17.45 17.57
N TYR A 131 20.24 -18.09 17.25
CA TYR A 131 18.95 -17.56 17.69
C TYR A 131 18.79 -17.58 19.22
N LYS A 132 19.41 -18.53 19.94
CA LYS A 132 19.46 -18.52 21.41
C LYS A 132 20.13 -17.26 21.95
N ILE A 133 21.25 -16.83 21.36
CA ILE A 133 21.92 -15.58 21.72
C ILE A 133 20.98 -14.39 21.50
N VAL A 134 20.29 -14.33 20.36
CA VAL A 134 19.33 -13.25 20.09
C VAL A 134 18.23 -13.23 21.15
N ARG A 135 17.57 -14.35 21.42
CA ARG A 135 16.47 -14.42 22.40
C ARG A 135 16.93 -14.13 23.84
N GLU A 136 18.14 -14.51 24.21
CA GLU A 136 18.70 -14.25 25.54
C GLU A 136 18.96 -12.75 25.79
N HIS A 137 19.31 -12.00 24.74
CA HIS A 137 19.71 -10.60 24.83
C HIS A 137 18.69 -9.61 24.27
N ASP A 138 17.70 -10.10 23.53
CA ASP A 138 16.49 -9.40 23.13
C ASP A 138 15.28 -10.34 23.28
N PRO A 139 14.71 -10.46 24.50
CA PRO A 139 13.60 -11.36 24.78
C PRO A 139 12.27 -10.91 24.16
N ASN A 140 12.22 -9.75 23.49
CA ASN A 140 11.02 -9.26 22.80
C ASN A 140 11.00 -9.60 21.31
N ASP A 141 12.03 -10.28 20.79
CA ASP A 141 12.08 -10.68 19.38
C ASP A 141 11.22 -11.92 19.11
N ALA A 142 10.02 -11.68 18.53
CA ALA A 142 9.07 -12.74 18.19
C ALA A 142 9.62 -13.73 17.14
N TYR A 143 10.43 -13.25 16.18
CA TYR A 143 10.97 -14.08 15.12
C TYR A 143 12.06 -15.02 15.61
N ALA A 144 12.92 -14.58 16.54
CA ALA A 144 13.91 -15.45 17.17
C ALA A 144 13.24 -16.59 17.95
N ALA A 145 12.14 -16.30 18.66
CA ALA A 145 11.32 -17.31 19.31
C ALA A 145 10.69 -18.26 18.28
N TYR A 146 10.12 -17.73 17.19
CA TYR A 146 9.54 -18.50 16.10
C TYR A 146 10.54 -19.45 15.43
N TYR A 147 11.70 -18.95 14.95
CA TYR A 147 12.69 -19.79 14.27
C TYR A 147 13.28 -20.85 15.20
N LEU A 148 13.49 -20.54 16.49
CA LEU A 148 13.86 -21.56 17.47
C LEU A 148 12.78 -22.63 17.62
N ALA A 149 11.50 -22.25 17.68
CA ALA A 149 10.41 -23.20 17.72
C ALA A 149 10.42 -24.12 16.49
N VAL A 150 10.55 -23.55 15.29
CA VAL A 150 10.62 -24.30 14.03
C VAL A 150 11.78 -25.29 14.01
N LEU A 151 12.98 -24.88 14.42
CA LEU A 151 14.19 -25.71 14.41
C LEU A 151 14.21 -26.78 15.51
N THR A 152 13.47 -26.60 16.60
CA THR A 152 13.45 -27.52 17.75
C THR A 152 12.19 -28.40 17.81
N GLN A 153 11.18 -28.16 16.98
CA GLN A 153 9.88 -28.85 17.03
C GLN A 153 9.97 -30.38 16.94
N SER A 154 10.98 -30.91 16.24
CA SER A 154 11.19 -32.35 16.05
C SER A 154 11.94 -33.00 17.21
N THR A 155 12.74 -32.23 17.96
CA THR A 155 13.60 -32.73 19.03
C THR A 155 13.01 -32.49 20.43
N ASP A 156 12.38 -31.33 20.63
CA ASP A 156 11.72 -30.94 21.87
C ASP A 156 10.37 -30.23 21.56
N PRO A 157 9.32 -31.00 21.25
CA PRO A 157 8.03 -30.44 20.83
C PRO A 157 7.34 -29.64 21.95
N GLN A 158 7.64 -29.93 23.22
CA GLN A 158 7.05 -29.21 24.35
C GLN A 158 7.66 -27.82 24.48
N GLN A 159 8.99 -27.72 24.41
CA GLN A 159 9.65 -26.42 24.41
C GLN A 159 9.30 -25.60 23.15
N ALA A 160 9.22 -26.23 21.98
CA ALA A 160 8.83 -25.55 20.74
C ALA A 160 7.41 -24.97 20.81
N LEU A 161 6.45 -25.66 21.42
CA LEU A 161 5.10 -25.14 21.61
C LEU A 161 5.07 -23.88 22.50
N GLU A 162 5.86 -23.86 23.58
CA GLU A 162 5.97 -22.67 24.44
C GLU A 162 6.60 -21.50 23.69
N LEU A 163 7.57 -21.77 22.80
CA LEU A 163 8.17 -20.75 21.95
C LEU A 163 7.21 -20.19 20.88
N PHE A 164 6.35 -21.03 20.29
CA PHE A 164 5.30 -20.52 19.41
C PHE A 164 4.30 -19.64 20.17
N ARG A 165 3.90 -20.03 21.40
CA ARG A 165 3.02 -19.20 22.26
C ARG A 165 3.69 -17.89 22.66
N GLU A 166 4.99 -17.92 22.92
CA GLU A 166 5.78 -16.74 23.19
C GLU A 166 5.82 -15.81 21.97
N ALA A 167 6.12 -16.33 20.78
CA ALA A 167 6.11 -15.57 19.54
C ALA A 167 4.74 -14.90 19.30
N VAL A 168 3.63 -15.62 19.49
CA VAL A 168 2.26 -15.09 19.42
C VAL A 168 2.01 -13.96 20.41
N ARG A 169 2.57 -14.05 21.62
CA ARG A 169 2.39 -13.01 22.65
C ARG A 169 3.22 -11.75 22.33
N LEU A 170 4.41 -11.94 21.78
CA LEU A 170 5.32 -10.85 21.41
C LEU A 170 4.85 -10.13 20.15
N ASP A 171 4.39 -10.89 19.15
CA ASP A 171 3.78 -10.39 17.93
C ASP A 171 2.49 -11.18 17.64
N PRO A 172 1.32 -10.67 18.07
CA PRO A 172 0.02 -11.29 17.78
C PRO A 172 -0.34 -11.38 16.30
N TYR A 173 0.42 -10.71 15.43
CA TYR A 173 0.24 -10.73 13.99
C TYR A 173 1.26 -11.65 13.30
N LEU A 174 2.18 -12.28 14.02
CA LEU A 174 3.06 -13.31 13.46
C LEU A 174 2.28 -14.62 13.24
N ARG A 175 1.52 -14.64 12.15
CA ARG A 175 0.55 -15.67 11.80
C ARG A 175 1.18 -17.06 11.73
N SER A 176 2.42 -17.17 11.26
CA SER A 176 3.16 -18.44 11.22
C SER A 176 3.29 -19.13 12.58
N ALA A 177 3.33 -18.37 13.69
CA ALA A 177 3.47 -18.93 15.02
C ALA A 177 2.21 -19.67 15.49
N TYR A 178 1.01 -19.16 15.14
CA TYR A 178 -0.26 -19.85 15.41
C TYR A 178 -0.35 -21.19 14.67
N TYR A 179 0.07 -21.23 13.41
CA TYR A 179 0.06 -22.45 12.61
C TYR A 179 1.03 -23.50 13.16
N GLY A 180 2.25 -23.07 13.54
CA GLY A 180 3.23 -23.94 14.20
C GLY A 180 2.69 -24.54 15.51
N ALA A 181 2.08 -23.71 16.37
CA ALA A 181 1.43 -24.18 17.61
C ALA A 181 0.28 -25.16 17.32
N PHE A 182 -0.57 -24.86 16.34
CA PHE A 182 -1.67 -25.72 15.90
C PHE A 182 -1.18 -27.13 15.52
N LEU A 183 -0.15 -27.21 14.66
CA LEU A 183 0.39 -28.49 14.21
C LEU A 183 0.95 -29.33 15.37
N LEU A 184 1.63 -28.69 16.33
CA LEU A 184 2.17 -29.38 17.50
C LEU A 184 1.06 -29.84 18.46
N LEU A 185 0.05 -29.02 18.71
CA LEU A 185 -1.10 -29.36 19.56
C LEU A 185 -1.91 -30.53 18.98
N LEU A 186 -2.09 -30.57 17.66
CA LEU A 186 -2.70 -31.72 16.99
C LEU A 186 -1.88 -33.00 17.18
N ARG A 187 -0.55 -32.92 17.04
CA ARG A 187 0.33 -34.08 17.24
C ARG A 187 0.35 -34.56 18.70
N SER A 188 0.23 -33.66 19.68
CA SER A 188 0.20 -33.99 21.11
C SER A 188 -1.19 -34.45 21.60
N GLY A 189 -2.23 -34.38 20.76
CA GLY A 189 -3.58 -34.83 21.07
C GLY A 189 -4.47 -33.77 21.74
N ASP A 190 -4.00 -32.54 21.93
CA ASP A 190 -4.79 -31.43 22.47
C ASP A 190 -5.56 -30.73 21.34
N ARG A 191 -6.61 -31.40 20.88
CA ARG A 191 -7.40 -30.95 19.73
C ARG A 191 -8.12 -29.63 19.99
N GLU A 192 -8.58 -29.39 21.22
CA GLU A 192 -9.32 -28.17 21.57
C GLU A 192 -8.42 -26.94 21.46
N ALA A 193 -7.26 -26.96 22.12
CA ALA A 193 -6.30 -25.86 22.02
C ALA A 193 -5.73 -25.71 20.60
N GLY A 194 -5.51 -26.83 19.91
CA GLY A 194 -5.08 -26.81 18.50
C GLY A 194 -6.09 -26.09 17.61
N MET A 195 -7.37 -26.42 17.71
CA MET A 195 -8.41 -25.75 16.92
C MET A 195 -8.53 -24.26 17.25
N ALA A 196 -8.36 -23.86 18.52
CA ALA A 196 -8.32 -22.44 18.88
C ALA A 196 -7.16 -21.68 18.21
N MET A 197 -5.96 -22.28 18.12
CA MET A 197 -4.84 -21.70 17.39
C MET A 197 -5.10 -21.62 15.88
N LYS A 198 -5.77 -22.64 15.31
CA LYS A 198 -6.20 -22.62 13.90
C LYS A 198 -7.22 -21.52 13.64
N GLU A 199 -8.21 -21.34 14.52
CA GLU A 199 -9.21 -20.28 14.40
C GLU A 199 -8.55 -18.89 14.48
N ALA A 200 -7.56 -18.71 15.37
CA ALA A 200 -6.78 -17.48 15.42
C ALA A 200 -5.95 -17.26 14.13
N TYR A 201 -5.31 -18.31 13.62
CA TYR A 201 -4.59 -18.28 12.34
C TYR A 201 -5.51 -17.90 11.16
N GLU A 202 -6.74 -18.42 11.13
CA GLU A 202 -7.74 -18.13 10.10
C GLU A 202 -8.33 -16.74 10.24
N ARG A 203 -8.57 -16.28 11.47
CA ARG A 203 -9.05 -14.91 11.74
C ARG A 203 -8.05 -13.86 11.24
N LEU A 204 -6.76 -14.12 11.41
CA LEU A 204 -5.70 -13.23 10.93
C LEU A 204 -5.45 -13.33 9.42
N ALA A 205 -6.08 -14.26 8.69
CA ALA A 205 -5.79 -14.48 7.28
C ALA A 205 -6.00 -13.24 6.40
N ASN A 206 -6.98 -12.40 6.76
CA ASN A 206 -7.32 -11.19 6.03
C ASN A 206 -6.89 -9.93 6.77
N ASN A 207 -6.23 -10.08 7.93
CA ASN A 207 -5.69 -8.94 8.65
C ASN A 207 -4.33 -8.61 8.04
N PRO A 208 -4.13 -7.43 7.47
CA PRO A 208 -2.92 -7.11 6.71
C PRO A 208 -1.69 -6.81 7.58
N ARG A 209 -1.83 -6.68 8.91
CA ARG A 209 -0.67 -6.77 9.82
C ARG A 209 -0.15 -8.18 9.93
N ALA A 210 -0.97 -9.17 9.60
CA ALA A 210 -0.58 -10.57 9.71
C ALA A 210 0.61 -10.86 8.79
N LYS A 211 1.71 -11.28 9.40
CA LYS A 211 2.94 -11.64 8.69
C LYS A 211 3.14 -13.14 8.72
N LEU A 212 3.55 -13.68 7.58
CA LEU A 212 4.21 -14.97 7.53
C LEU A 212 5.71 -14.75 7.75
N ALA A 213 6.32 -15.57 8.59
CA ALA A 213 7.77 -15.66 8.67
C ALA A 213 8.29 -16.48 7.49
N GLU A 214 9.09 -15.85 6.63
CA GLU A 214 9.58 -16.44 5.38
C GLU A 214 11.01 -16.01 5.08
N THR A 215 11.71 -16.76 4.23
CA THR A 215 13.04 -16.40 3.74
C THR A 215 12.95 -15.46 2.54
N LYS A 216 12.21 -14.35 2.71
CA LYS A 216 12.04 -13.28 1.72
C LYS A 216 12.40 -11.95 2.37
N TYR A 217 13.01 -11.03 1.62
CA TYR A 217 13.25 -9.68 2.12
C TYR A 217 11.93 -9.09 2.67
N THR A 218 11.99 -8.35 3.79
CA THR A 218 10.85 -7.87 4.61
C THR A 218 10.07 -8.90 5.44
N ARG A 219 10.19 -10.21 5.15
CA ARG A 219 9.46 -11.29 5.86
C ARG A 219 10.33 -12.18 6.76
N MET A 220 11.65 -11.97 6.75
CA MET A 220 12.63 -12.70 7.57
C MET A 220 12.66 -12.27 9.06
N GLY A 221 11.94 -11.21 9.42
CA GLY A 221 12.00 -10.56 10.73
C GLY A 221 12.84 -9.29 10.72
N GLU A 222 12.55 -8.38 11.65
CA GLU A 222 13.08 -7.00 11.64
C GLU A 222 14.62 -6.93 11.62
N LYS A 223 15.29 -7.87 12.30
CA LYS A 223 16.76 -7.92 12.36
C LYS A 223 17.43 -8.34 11.06
N ALA A 224 16.68 -8.92 10.12
CA ALA A 224 17.13 -9.33 8.79
C ALA A 224 16.73 -8.35 7.68
N SER A 225 16.15 -7.19 8.02
CA SER A 225 15.93 -6.10 7.08
C SER A 225 17.14 -5.16 7.01
N ALA A 226 17.36 -4.52 5.86
CA ALA A 226 18.32 -3.44 5.78
C ALA A 226 17.75 -2.24 6.53
N LEU A 227 18.54 -1.66 7.43
CA LEU A 227 18.07 -0.60 8.32
C LEU A 227 18.63 0.76 7.91
N ALA A 228 17.76 1.77 7.93
CA ALA A 228 18.20 3.14 8.05
C ALA A 228 18.77 3.33 9.46
N LEU A 229 20.07 3.50 9.56
CA LEU A 229 20.76 3.47 10.85
C LEU A 229 20.73 4.84 11.50
N ASN A 230 20.27 4.89 12.75
CA ASN A 230 20.33 6.09 13.56
C ASN A 230 21.74 6.24 14.10
N VAL A 231 22.37 7.37 13.79
CA VAL A 231 23.61 7.79 14.44
C VAL A 231 23.32 9.08 15.21
N PRO A 232 23.97 9.32 16.36
CA PRO A 232 23.91 10.62 17.01
C PRO A 232 24.38 11.69 16.03
N GLN A 233 23.44 12.40 15.41
CA GLN A 233 23.76 13.52 14.54
C GLN A 233 24.02 14.76 15.39
N PRO A 234 24.80 15.73 14.87
CA PRO A 234 24.67 17.10 15.33
C PRO A 234 23.18 17.49 15.37
N ALA A 235 22.81 18.41 16.25
CA ALA A 235 21.46 19.00 16.18
C ALA A 235 21.16 19.38 14.73
N ALA A 236 19.93 19.11 14.25
CA ALA A 236 19.49 19.54 12.93
C ALA A 236 19.92 20.99 12.70
N ASP A 237 20.28 21.32 11.46
CA ASP A 237 20.64 22.70 11.15
C ASP A 237 19.50 23.59 11.65
N PRO A 238 19.81 24.63 12.45
CA PRO A 238 18.77 25.47 13.00
C PRO A 238 17.95 26.03 11.86
N LEU A 239 16.63 25.97 12.00
CA LEU A 239 15.72 26.59 11.05
C LEU A 239 16.15 28.06 10.82
N PRO A 240 15.95 28.59 9.61
CA PRO A 240 16.24 29.99 9.32
C PRO A 240 15.61 30.95 10.35
N GLU A 241 16.31 32.03 10.67
CA GLU A 241 15.74 33.07 11.53
C GLU A 241 14.65 33.84 10.77
N GLY A 242 13.48 34.00 11.38
CA GLY A 242 12.39 34.77 10.81
C GLY A 242 11.03 34.41 11.40
N ASP A 243 9.99 35.08 10.91
CA ASP A 243 8.62 34.76 11.27
C ASP A 243 8.16 33.48 10.54
N LEU A 244 7.29 32.70 11.19
CA LEU A 244 6.66 31.52 10.58
C LEU A 244 5.83 31.90 9.36
N PHE A 245 5.17 33.05 9.37
CA PHE A 245 4.35 33.52 8.25
C PHE A 245 4.78 34.91 7.81
N GLY A 246 4.61 35.19 6.51
CA GLY A 246 4.70 36.54 5.98
C GLY A 246 3.55 37.44 6.44
N ALA A 247 3.55 38.69 5.97
CA ALA A 247 2.50 39.64 6.29
C ALA A 247 1.12 39.15 5.80
N ALA A 248 0.12 39.25 6.68
CA ALA A 248 -1.25 38.86 6.39
C ALA A 248 -1.84 39.69 5.24
N GLN A 249 -2.56 39.02 4.33
CA GLN A 249 -3.20 39.63 3.17
C GLN A 249 -4.70 39.36 3.20
N VAL A 250 -5.51 40.35 2.85
CA VAL A 250 -6.96 40.18 2.67
C VAL A 250 -7.20 39.79 1.21
N ILE A 251 -7.63 38.56 0.98
CA ILE A 251 -7.90 38.04 -0.37
C ILE A 251 -9.31 38.42 -0.82
N SER A 252 -10.29 38.29 0.08
CA SER A 252 -11.69 38.58 -0.22
C SER A 252 -12.44 39.13 0.99
N LYS A 253 -13.51 39.88 0.72
CA LYS A 253 -14.43 40.42 1.72
C LYS A 253 -15.86 40.03 1.38
N PHE A 254 -16.57 39.55 2.38
CA PHE A 254 -17.98 39.21 2.32
C PHE A 254 -18.76 40.20 3.17
N SER A 255 -19.86 40.74 2.66
CA SER A 255 -20.66 41.76 3.34
C SER A 255 -21.64 41.19 4.38
N ASP A 256 -21.43 39.95 4.79
CA ASP A 256 -22.29 39.19 5.70
C ASP A 256 -21.45 38.26 6.58
N GLN A 257 -22.06 37.74 7.64
CA GLN A 257 -21.43 36.81 8.58
C GLN A 257 -22.05 35.40 8.50
N GLN A 258 -22.33 34.93 7.28
CA GLN A 258 -22.89 33.60 7.08
C GLN A 258 -21.90 32.49 7.45
N GLN A 259 -22.43 31.31 7.78
CA GLN A 259 -21.62 30.12 7.97
C GLN A 259 -21.03 29.65 6.63
N ARG A 260 -19.70 29.51 6.63
CA ARG A 260 -18.87 29.11 5.49
C ARG A 260 -17.84 28.07 5.92
N SER A 261 -17.41 27.22 5.00
CA SER A 261 -16.27 26.32 5.20
C SER A 261 -15.25 26.51 4.08
N LEU A 262 -14.00 26.15 4.38
CA LEU A 262 -12.87 26.22 3.45
C LEU A 262 -12.40 24.81 3.13
N THR A 263 -12.16 24.53 1.86
CA THR A 263 -11.37 23.38 1.39
C THR A 263 -10.43 23.83 0.28
N THR A 264 -9.42 23.02 -0.03
CA THR A 264 -8.49 23.27 -1.14
C THR A 264 -8.47 22.10 -2.12
N VAL A 265 -8.27 22.42 -3.39
CA VAL A 265 -8.20 21.47 -4.51
C VAL A 265 -7.51 22.16 -5.69
N ASP A 266 -6.79 21.41 -6.53
CA ASP A 266 -6.37 21.89 -7.84
C ASP A 266 -7.50 21.60 -8.85
N VAL A 267 -8.42 22.55 -9.00
CA VAL A 267 -9.67 22.32 -9.75
C VAL A 267 -9.45 22.30 -11.26
N GLN A 268 -8.37 22.92 -11.74
CA GLN A 268 -8.02 23.00 -13.16
C GLN A 268 -6.98 21.97 -13.62
N GLY A 269 -6.32 21.28 -12.69
CA GLY A 269 -5.24 20.34 -12.97
C GLY A 269 -3.95 21.03 -13.43
N ASP A 270 -3.63 22.22 -12.92
CA ASP A 270 -2.40 22.96 -13.26
C ASP A 270 -1.25 22.79 -12.25
N GLY A 271 -1.47 21.97 -11.22
CA GLY A 271 -0.53 21.67 -10.15
C GLY A 271 -0.54 22.69 -9.02
N VAL A 272 -1.41 23.71 -9.06
CA VAL A 272 -1.50 24.75 -8.03
C VAL A 272 -2.82 24.63 -7.27
N GLN A 273 -2.75 24.79 -5.95
CA GLN A 273 -3.89 24.63 -5.07
C GLN A 273 -4.79 25.87 -5.05
N ASP A 274 -6.08 25.67 -5.33
CA ASP A 274 -7.13 26.68 -5.27
C ASP A 274 -7.93 26.62 -3.97
N ILE A 275 -8.42 27.77 -3.52
CA ILE A 275 -9.27 27.85 -2.34
C ILE A 275 -10.73 27.77 -2.75
N PHE A 276 -11.46 26.82 -2.19
CA PHE A 276 -12.90 26.73 -2.31
C PHE A 276 -13.60 27.23 -1.03
N VAL A 277 -14.52 28.17 -1.20
CA VAL A 277 -15.36 28.69 -0.11
C VAL A 277 -16.80 28.19 -0.27
N ALA A 278 -17.20 27.21 0.55
CA ALA A 278 -18.58 26.76 0.59
C ALA A 278 -19.44 27.76 1.38
N ASN A 279 -20.60 28.14 0.83
CA ASN A 279 -21.51 29.09 1.46
C ASN A 279 -22.94 28.53 1.52
N SER A 280 -23.54 28.62 2.70
CA SER A 280 -24.85 28.06 3.01
C SER A 280 -26.06 28.89 2.54
N ASP A 281 -25.86 30.13 2.08
CA ASP A 281 -26.97 31.07 1.80
C ASP A 281 -27.32 31.27 0.32
N GLY A 282 -26.50 30.77 -0.62
CA GLY A 282 -26.87 30.78 -2.04
C GLY A 282 -26.25 31.86 -2.91
N LYS A 283 -25.29 32.67 -2.43
CA LYS A 283 -24.88 33.86 -3.19
C LYS A 283 -23.46 33.89 -3.74
N HIS A 284 -22.49 33.20 -3.17
CA HIS A 284 -21.09 33.26 -3.63
C HIS A 284 -20.37 31.97 -3.21
N GLN A 285 -20.20 31.03 -4.13
CA GLN A 285 -19.11 30.06 -4.05
C GLN A 285 -17.91 30.71 -4.71
N LEU A 286 -16.75 30.50 -4.12
CA LEU A 286 -15.55 31.18 -4.55
C LEU A 286 -14.50 30.13 -4.81
N VAL A 287 -14.10 29.99 -6.07
CA VAL A 287 -12.81 29.40 -6.39
C VAL A 287 -11.86 30.56 -6.51
N ILE A 288 -10.76 30.46 -5.78
CA ILE A 288 -9.69 31.43 -5.87
C ILE A 288 -8.57 30.76 -6.63
N ALA A 289 -8.53 31.01 -7.93
CA ALA A 289 -7.51 30.44 -8.81
C ALA A 289 -6.16 31.03 -8.46
N ALA A 290 -5.20 30.16 -8.20
CA ALA A 290 -3.85 30.55 -7.85
C ALA A 290 -3.03 30.90 -9.12
N ASP A 291 -3.22 32.12 -9.65
CA ASP A 291 -2.21 32.78 -10.47
C ASP A 291 -1.16 33.47 -9.54
N VAL A 292 -0.41 34.46 -10.02
CA VAL A 292 0.60 35.21 -9.21
C VAL A 292 0.00 35.92 -7.98
N GLU A 293 -1.29 36.25 -8.01
CA GLU A 293 -2.06 36.81 -6.89
C GLU A 293 -3.43 36.14 -6.90
N TYR A 294 -3.73 35.27 -5.94
CA TYR A 294 -5.02 34.59 -5.74
C TYR A 294 -6.25 35.44 -6.20
N GLN A 295 -6.93 35.03 -7.28
CA GLN A 295 -8.06 35.78 -7.86
C GLN A 295 -9.38 35.04 -7.77
N ILE A 296 -10.42 35.79 -7.43
CA ILE A 296 -11.81 35.35 -7.42
C ILE A 296 -12.28 34.96 -8.83
N THR A 297 -12.79 33.74 -8.99
CA THR A 297 -13.39 33.28 -10.25
C THR A 297 -14.62 32.41 -10.02
N ASP A 298 -15.64 32.60 -10.86
CA ASP A 298 -16.83 31.75 -10.93
C ASP A 298 -16.76 30.75 -12.11
N LYS A 299 -15.64 30.75 -12.87
CA LYS A 299 -15.50 30.01 -14.13
C LYS A 299 -15.78 28.51 -13.98
N TYR A 300 -15.29 27.92 -12.90
CA TYR A 300 -15.38 26.49 -12.61
C TYR A 300 -16.62 26.13 -11.77
N LEU A 301 -17.46 27.12 -11.46
CA LEU A 301 -18.58 27.03 -10.51
C LEU A 301 -19.97 27.25 -11.14
N GLN A 302 -20.04 27.49 -12.45
CA GLN A 302 -21.26 27.94 -13.13
C GLN A 302 -22.45 26.98 -12.95
N GLU A 303 -22.14 25.69 -12.79
CA GLU A 303 -23.11 24.61 -12.64
C GLU A 303 -23.22 24.11 -11.20
N LEU A 304 -22.46 24.65 -10.22
CA LEU A 304 -22.59 24.19 -8.84
C LEU A 304 -23.85 24.76 -8.16
N PRO A 305 -24.55 23.95 -7.34
CA PRO A 305 -25.72 24.43 -6.63
C PRO A 305 -25.32 25.45 -5.58
N ARG A 306 -26.05 26.57 -5.50
CA ARG A 306 -25.56 27.76 -4.78
C ARG A 306 -25.45 27.63 -3.25
N GLN A 307 -26.05 26.61 -2.63
CA GLN A 307 -26.16 26.46 -1.17
C GLN A 307 -25.43 25.21 -0.69
N LEU A 308 -24.16 25.36 -0.30
CA LEU A 308 -23.30 24.24 0.15
C LEU A 308 -22.82 24.47 1.59
N HIS A 309 -22.71 23.37 2.33
CA HIS A 309 -22.29 23.34 3.73
C HIS A 309 -20.93 22.70 3.96
N ALA A 310 -20.59 21.68 3.16
CA ALA A 310 -19.36 20.90 3.18
C ALA A 310 -19.14 20.33 1.77
N VAL A 311 -17.89 20.17 1.36
CA VAL A 311 -17.51 19.59 0.06
C VAL A 311 -16.28 18.71 0.25
N ALA A 312 -16.28 17.50 -0.30
CA ALA A 312 -15.14 16.59 -0.32
C ALA A 312 -14.70 16.35 -1.77
N TRP A 313 -13.41 16.43 -2.04
CA TRP A 313 -12.82 16.33 -3.39
C TRP A 313 -12.09 15.01 -3.58
N GLY A 314 -12.17 14.44 -4.78
CA GLY A 314 -11.54 13.19 -5.18
C GLY A 314 -12.02 12.79 -6.58
N ASP A 315 -11.44 11.76 -7.17
CA ASP A 315 -11.85 11.24 -8.48
C ASP A 315 -12.71 9.99 -8.25
N LEU A 316 -14.03 10.13 -8.43
CA LEU A 316 -15.02 9.13 -8.02
C LEU A 316 -15.38 8.14 -9.13
N ASP A 317 -15.11 8.47 -10.38
CA ASP A 317 -15.29 7.55 -11.52
C ASP A 317 -13.97 7.15 -12.21
N ASN A 318 -12.85 7.54 -11.61
CA ASN A 318 -11.50 7.19 -12.00
C ASN A 318 -11.13 7.66 -13.43
N ASP A 319 -11.72 8.77 -13.89
CA ASP A 319 -11.55 9.31 -15.24
C ASP A 319 -10.34 10.28 -15.38
N GLY A 320 -9.76 10.68 -14.26
CA GLY A 320 -8.61 11.59 -14.16
C GLY A 320 -8.97 13.05 -13.95
N ALA A 321 -10.25 13.40 -13.89
CA ALA A 321 -10.70 14.72 -13.44
C ALA A 321 -11.02 14.68 -11.94
N THR A 322 -10.89 15.83 -11.28
CA THR A 322 -11.33 15.94 -9.89
C THR A 322 -12.84 16.14 -9.83
N ASP A 323 -13.50 15.28 -9.07
CA ASP A 323 -14.91 15.34 -8.71
C ASP A 323 -15.11 15.93 -7.31
N ALA A 324 -16.37 16.09 -6.90
CA ALA A 324 -16.68 16.31 -5.50
C ALA A 324 -18.04 15.78 -5.06
N VAL A 325 -18.14 15.49 -3.77
CA VAL A 325 -19.41 15.29 -3.09
C VAL A 325 -19.69 16.46 -2.17
N ALA A 326 -20.90 17.01 -2.29
CA ALA A 326 -21.28 18.23 -1.59
C ALA A 326 -22.53 18.05 -0.72
N CYS A 327 -22.49 18.60 0.47
CA CYS A 327 -23.61 18.67 1.39
C CYS A 327 -24.40 19.96 1.17
N PHE A 328 -25.68 19.87 0.83
CA PHE A 328 -26.51 21.04 0.55
C PHE A 328 -26.98 21.72 1.83
N ALA A 329 -26.87 23.06 1.87
CA ALA A 329 -27.41 23.84 2.97
C ALA A 329 -28.95 23.90 2.90
N GLY A 330 -29.63 23.55 3.99
CA GLY A 330 -31.09 23.59 4.11
C GLY A 330 -31.86 22.39 3.52
N GLY A 331 -31.17 21.42 2.91
CA GLY A 331 -31.78 20.24 2.29
C GLY A 331 -31.26 18.90 2.82
N GLU A 332 -32.06 17.85 2.65
CA GLU A 332 -31.74 16.46 3.00
C GLU A 332 -31.07 15.71 1.83
N LYS A 333 -30.11 16.37 1.17
CA LYS A 333 -29.60 15.98 -0.14
C LYS A 333 -28.07 16.05 -0.20
N LEU A 334 -27.47 15.10 -0.90
CA LEU A 334 -26.06 15.07 -1.27
C LEU A 334 -25.93 15.29 -2.78
N GLY A 335 -24.97 16.11 -3.19
CA GLY A 335 -24.69 16.40 -4.60
C GLY A 335 -23.43 15.72 -5.04
N LEU A 336 -23.45 15.18 -6.26
CA LEU A 336 -22.24 14.75 -6.95
C LEU A 336 -21.92 15.78 -8.03
N TRP A 337 -20.71 16.30 -7.96
CA TRP A 337 -20.06 17.10 -8.97
C TRP A 337 -19.09 16.21 -9.73
N LYS A 338 -19.31 16.04 -11.04
CA LYS A 338 -18.34 15.36 -11.89
C LYS A 338 -17.48 16.37 -12.66
N GLY A 339 -16.17 16.23 -12.53
CA GLY A 339 -15.19 16.89 -13.39
C GLY A 339 -15.29 16.33 -14.81
N ALA A 340 -15.13 17.19 -15.81
CA ALA A 340 -15.11 16.78 -17.22
C ALA A 340 -14.20 17.73 -17.99
N GLY A 341 -12.89 17.65 -17.74
CA GLY A 341 -11.93 18.64 -18.24
C GLY A 341 -12.31 20.06 -17.83
N ASN A 342 -12.43 20.99 -18.79
CA ASN A 342 -12.84 22.38 -18.54
C ASN A 342 -14.36 22.56 -18.24
N SER A 343 -15.11 21.49 -18.01
CA SER A 343 -16.55 21.54 -17.81
C SER A 343 -17.01 20.70 -16.63
N VAL A 344 -18.19 21.02 -16.13
CA VAL A 344 -18.78 20.45 -14.91
C VAL A 344 -20.17 19.93 -15.22
N LEU A 345 -20.51 18.73 -14.73
CA LEU A 345 -21.87 18.21 -14.77
C LEU A 345 -22.36 17.85 -13.35
N ILE A 346 -23.55 18.33 -12.96
CA ILE A 346 -24.27 17.77 -11.81
C ILE A 346 -24.90 16.45 -12.29
N ALA A 347 -24.46 15.33 -11.71
CA ALA A 347 -25.14 14.06 -11.87
C ALA A 347 -26.00 13.78 -10.62
N ASP A 348 -27.34 13.77 -10.76
CA ASP A 348 -28.19 13.12 -9.74
C ASP A 348 -28.10 11.59 -9.93
N ALA A 349 -26.93 11.02 -9.60
CA ALA A 349 -26.61 9.60 -9.75
C ALA A 349 -27.25 8.71 -8.67
N GLY A 350 -28.35 9.14 -8.03
CA GLY A 350 -29.05 8.37 -6.99
C GLY A 350 -28.55 8.58 -5.56
N LEU A 351 -27.42 9.27 -5.36
CA LEU A 351 -26.89 9.65 -4.03
C LEU A 351 -27.92 10.41 -3.18
N ASN A 352 -28.72 11.28 -3.82
CA ASN A 352 -29.82 12.01 -3.19
C ASN A 352 -30.88 11.12 -2.53
N LYS A 353 -31.17 9.94 -3.11
CA LYS A 353 -32.15 9.00 -2.55
C LYS A 353 -31.62 8.32 -1.28
N LEU A 354 -30.31 8.19 -1.18
CA LEU A 354 -29.64 7.63 -0.01
C LEU A 354 -29.60 8.64 1.12
N SER A 355 -29.44 9.94 0.84
CA SER A 355 -29.46 10.98 1.88
C SER A 355 -30.85 11.53 2.24
N GLN A 356 -31.88 11.25 1.44
CA GLN A 356 -33.23 11.81 1.61
C GLN A 356 -33.74 11.62 3.05
N GLY A 357 -34.30 12.68 3.66
CA GLY A 357 -34.69 12.63 5.07
C GLY A 357 -33.61 13.03 6.06
N ARG A 358 -32.34 13.19 5.65
CA ARG A 358 -31.19 13.41 6.54
C ARG A 358 -30.41 14.65 6.13
N ARG A 359 -30.25 15.61 7.04
CA ARG A 359 -29.42 16.81 6.82
C ARG A 359 -27.95 16.44 7.02
N CYS A 360 -27.15 16.49 5.97
CA CYS A 360 -25.71 16.30 6.07
C CYS A 360 -25.07 17.42 6.90
N THR A 361 -24.14 17.07 7.78
CA THR A 361 -23.31 18.00 8.57
C THR A 361 -21.87 18.03 8.11
N ASP A 362 -21.34 16.91 7.61
CA ASP A 362 -19.97 16.78 7.15
C ASP A 362 -19.82 15.59 6.17
N VAL A 363 -18.80 15.62 5.32
CA VAL A 363 -18.55 14.59 4.29
C VAL A 363 -17.06 14.45 3.98
N MET A 364 -16.60 13.22 3.77
CA MET A 364 -15.26 12.88 3.28
C MET A 364 -15.30 11.69 2.32
N LEU A 365 -14.25 11.55 1.51
CA LEU A 365 -14.02 10.40 0.63
C LEU A 365 -12.93 9.50 1.20
N LEU A 366 -13.08 8.19 1.00
CA LEU A 366 -12.08 7.16 1.28
C LEU A 366 -12.40 5.90 0.46
N ASP A 367 -11.40 5.05 0.24
CA ASP A 367 -11.59 3.70 -0.30
C ASP A 367 -11.83 2.74 0.88
N ALA A 368 -13.09 2.48 1.22
CA ALA A 368 -13.45 1.87 2.50
C ALA A 368 -13.37 0.33 2.49
N ASP A 369 -13.28 -0.28 1.31
CA ASP A 369 -13.16 -1.72 1.12
C ASP A 369 -11.94 -2.15 0.29
N HIS A 370 -11.09 -1.20 -0.09
CA HIS A 370 -9.83 -1.42 -0.79
C HIS A 370 -10.06 -2.00 -2.18
N ASP A 371 -11.13 -1.55 -2.81
CA ASP A 371 -11.50 -1.97 -4.14
C ASP A 371 -11.03 -0.95 -5.20
N GLY A 372 -10.44 0.19 -4.81
CA GLY A 372 -9.92 1.21 -5.72
C GLY A 372 -10.95 2.20 -6.27
N ASP A 373 -12.22 2.10 -5.89
CA ASP A 373 -13.22 3.14 -6.11
C ASP A 373 -13.42 3.95 -4.80
N LEU A 374 -13.49 5.28 -4.88
CA LEU A 374 -13.72 6.11 -3.68
C LEU A 374 -15.18 6.03 -3.23
N ASP A 375 -15.38 5.77 -1.94
CA ASP A 375 -16.66 5.79 -1.23
C ASP A 375 -16.90 7.11 -0.51
N VAL A 376 -18.15 7.34 -0.08
CA VAL A 376 -18.55 8.58 0.62
C VAL A 376 -18.90 8.30 2.06
N PHE A 377 -18.10 8.81 3.00
CA PHE A 377 -18.42 8.80 4.43
C PHE A 377 -19.09 10.11 4.83
N VAL A 378 -20.27 10.01 5.44
CA VAL A 378 -21.15 11.15 5.68
C VAL A 378 -21.70 11.19 7.10
N ALA A 379 -21.52 12.35 7.75
CA ALA A 379 -22.18 12.69 8.99
C ALA A 379 -23.54 13.35 8.73
N PHE A 380 -24.50 13.05 9.60
CA PHE A 380 -25.85 13.59 9.52
C PHE A 380 -26.25 14.20 10.86
N ALA A 381 -27.14 15.20 10.81
CA ALA A 381 -27.67 15.85 12.00
C ALA A 381 -28.62 14.96 12.83
N ALA A 382 -29.18 13.92 12.21
CA ALA A 382 -30.08 12.94 12.82
C ALA A 382 -30.25 11.73 11.89
N LYS A 383 -30.85 10.65 12.42
CA LYS A 383 -31.19 9.41 11.69
C LYS A 383 -29.98 8.58 11.22
N GLY A 384 -28.85 8.69 11.93
CA GLY A 384 -27.65 7.85 11.77
C GLY A 384 -26.76 8.21 10.58
N HIS A 385 -25.46 8.04 10.79
CA HIS A 385 -24.37 8.24 9.82
C HIS A 385 -24.33 7.12 8.78
N ASP A 386 -23.50 7.26 7.74
CA ASP A 386 -23.45 6.29 6.65
C ASP A 386 -22.09 6.30 5.95
N VAL A 387 -21.72 5.16 5.37
CA VAL A 387 -20.75 5.08 4.28
C VAL A 387 -21.53 4.61 3.06
N LEU A 388 -21.42 5.37 1.98
CA LEU A 388 -22.10 5.11 0.72
C LEU A 388 -21.07 4.52 -0.24
N SER A 389 -21.16 3.21 -0.45
CA SER A 389 -20.25 2.48 -1.33
C SER A 389 -20.53 2.83 -2.79
N ASN A 390 -19.46 3.11 -3.53
CA ASN A 390 -19.46 3.53 -4.92
C ASN A 390 -18.85 2.43 -5.80
N ASN A 391 -19.56 1.99 -6.82
CA ASN A 391 -18.99 1.08 -7.81
C ASN A 391 -18.51 1.84 -9.05
N GLY A 392 -18.00 3.06 -8.99
CA GLY A 392 -17.40 3.79 -10.14
C GLY A 392 -18.25 3.99 -11.43
N ASP A 393 -19.47 3.47 -11.49
CA ASP A 393 -20.39 3.50 -12.63
C ASP A 393 -21.63 4.38 -12.36
N GLY A 394 -21.60 5.09 -11.23
CA GLY A 394 -22.71 5.90 -10.73
C GLY A 394 -23.76 5.11 -9.94
N SER A 395 -23.54 3.82 -9.65
CA SER A 395 -24.33 3.06 -8.67
C SER A 395 -23.80 3.24 -7.25
N TRP A 396 -24.73 3.31 -6.30
CA TRP A 396 -24.44 3.62 -4.89
C TRP A 396 -25.19 2.70 -3.94
N ARG A 397 -24.54 2.29 -2.85
CA ARG A 397 -25.08 1.41 -1.82
C ARG A 397 -24.88 2.00 -0.43
N SER A 398 -25.92 1.99 0.42
CA SER A 398 -25.82 2.48 1.80
C SER A 398 -25.52 1.33 2.76
N LEU A 399 -24.33 1.36 3.37
CA LEU A 399 -23.91 0.31 4.29
C LEU A 399 -24.68 0.38 5.62
N ALA A 400 -25.10 1.56 6.07
CA ALA A 400 -25.92 1.68 7.28
C ALA A 400 -27.31 1.08 7.09
N ARG A 401 -27.94 1.27 5.91
CA ARG A 401 -29.25 0.66 5.61
C ARG A 401 -29.20 -0.86 5.51
N ASP A 402 -28.04 -1.39 5.14
CA ASP A 402 -27.77 -2.83 5.10
C ASP A 402 -27.44 -3.43 6.47
N GLY A 403 -27.35 -2.59 7.51
CA GLY A 403 -27.04 -3.01 8.87
C GLY A 403 -25.56 -3.39 9.08
N ILE A 404 -24.67 -2.97 8.17
CA ILE A 404 -23.23 -3.21 8.25
C ILE A 404 -22.58 -2.29 9.28
N LEU A 405 -23.00 -1.02 9.33
CA LEU A 405 -22.39 0.01 10.17
C LEU A 405 -23.15 0.18 11.49
N PRO A 406 -22.52 -0.07 12.65
CA PRO A 406 -23.15 0.06 13.96
C PRO A 406 -23.09 1.50 14.52
N PHE A 407 -23.35 2.50 13.68
CA PHE A 407 -23.35 3.91 14.08
C PHE A 407 -24.49 4.24 15.07
N GLY A 408 -24.22 5.23 15.91
CA GLY A 408 -25.21 5.88 16.75
C GLY A 408 -26.24 6.68 15.93
N GLN A 409 -27.14 7.36 16.66
CA GLN A 409 -28.17 8.22 16.07
C GLN A 409 -28.01 9.68 16.47
N GLN A 410 -26.91 9.98 17.17
CA GLN A 410 -26.53 11.32 17.59
C GLN A 410 -26.29 12.23 16.37
N ARG A 411 -26.21 13.54 16.64
CA ARG A 411 -25.81 14.52 15.63
C ARG A 411 -24.30 14.44 15.46
N GLY A 412 -23.85 14.18 14.22
CA GLY A 412 -22.43 14.22 13.89
C GLY A 412 -21.94 15.65 13.73
N LEU A 413 -20.84 15.98 14.40
CA LEU A 413 -20.16 17.27 14.36
C LEU A 413 -19.00 17.29 13.36
N GLY A 414 -18.29 16.17 13.21
CA GLY A 414 -17.18 16.02 12.29
C GLY A 414 -16.82 14.55 12.06
N LEU A 415 -16.10 14.30 10.98
CA LEU A 415 -15.63 12.99 10.56
C LEU A 415 -14.11 12.90 10.69
N VAL A 416 -13.58 11.73 11.03
CA VAL A 416 -12.14 11.43 11.00
C VAL A 416 -11.95 10.02 10.45
N ALA A 417 -10.96 9.85 9.58
CA ALA A 417 -10.51 8.55 9.09
C ALA A 417 -9.00 8.40 9.33
N GLY A 418 -8.55 7.18 9.58
CA GLY A 418 -7.13 6.85 9.79
C GLY A 418 -6.94 5.36 10.01
N ASP A 419 -5.70 4.93 10.16
CA ASP A 419 -5.35 3.53 10.44
C ASP A 419 -4.99 3.42 11.94
N LEU A 420 -6.02 3.35 12.79
CA LEU A 420 -5.91 3.49 14.24
C LEU A 420 -5.37 2.22 14.91
N ASP A 421 -5.53 1.07 14.27
CA ASP A 421 -4.95 -0.19 14.74
C ASP A 421 -3.74 -0.68 13.95
N ARG A 422 -3.30 0.04 12.91
CA ARG A 422 -2.11 -0.23 12.08
C ARG A 422 -2.28 -1.39 11.10
N ASP A 423 -3.50 -1.74 10.74
CA ASP A 423 -3.80 -2.75 9.74
C ASP A 423 -4.25 -2.16 8.41
N ARG A 424 -3.76 -0.97 8.07
CA ARG A 424 -3.85 -0.33 6.75
C ARG A 424 -5.26 -0.03 6.28
N ASP A 425 -6.31 -0.49 6.95
CA ASP A 425 -7.66 -0.20 6.56
C ASP A 425 -8.19 1.07 7.23
N ALA A 426 -9.18 1.67 6.58
CA ALA A 426 -9.68 2.96 7.00
C ALA A 426 -10.64 2.79 8.20
N ASP A 427 -10.13 3.03 9.41
CA ASP A 427 -10.91 3.14 10.63
C ASP A 427 -11.66 4.47 10.65
N LEU A 428 -12.87 4.47 11.23
CA LEU A 428 -13.79 5.59 11.15
C LEU A 428 -14.11 6.13 12.55
N ILE A 429 -14.01 7.45 12.71
CA ILE A 429 -14.54 8.16 13.87
C ILE A 429 -15.61 9.16 13.42
N VAL A 430 -16.78 9.09 14.04
CA VAL A 430 -17.75 10.19 14.02
C VAL A 430 -17.73 10.90 15.37
N ILE A 431 -17.36 12.18 15.36
CA ILE A 431 -17.44 13.04 16.53
C ILE A 431 -18.90 13.43 16.73
N ASN A 432 -19.49 13.02 17.85
CA ASN A 432 -20.90 13.19 18.13
C ASN A 432 -21.16 14.32 19.13
N ASP A 433 -22.24 15.07 18.91
CA ASP A 433 -22.67 16.14 19.80
C ASP A 433 -23.02 15.59 21.20
N GLY A 434 -22.38 16.15 22.23
CA GLY A 434 -22.52 15.71 23.62
C GLY A 434 -21.65 14.51 24.03
N GLY A 435 -20.78 14.00 23.15
CA GLY A 435 -19.98 12.80 23.37
C GLY A 435 -20.66 11.52 22.84
N ASP A 436 -20.19 10.36 23.28
CA ASP A 436 -20.54 9.05 22.68
C ASP A 436 -20.19 9.00 21.18
N ASN A 437 -18.92 9.31 20.89
CA ASN A 437 -18.36 9.22 19.54
C ASN A 437 -18.45 7.78 19.04
N ASP A 438 -18.75 7.60 17.76
CA ASP A 438 -18.65 6.29 17.13
C ASP A 438 -17.21 6.08 16.67
N VAL A 439 -16.53 5.09 17.24
CA VAL A 439 -15.18 4.65 16.83
C VAL A 439 -15.31 3.24 16.29
N LEU A 440 -15.14 3.09 14.98
CA LEU A 440 -15.31 1.83 14.26
C LEU A 440 -13.97 1.41 13.64
N PHE A 441 -13.58 0.17 13.93
CA PHE A 441 -12.44 -0.48 13.31
C PHE A 441 -12.91 -1.25 12.08
N ASN A 442 -12.25 -1.07 10.96
CA ASN A 442 -12.52 -1.83 9.75
C ASN A 442 -11.74 -3.16 9.84
N ASP A 443 -12.31 -4.23 9.29
CA ASP A 443 -11.64 -5.55 9.17
C ASP A 443 -11.73 -6.03 7.71
N ARG A 444 -11.89 -5.07 6.78
CA ARG A 444 -12.19 -5.21 5.35
C ARG A 444 -13.48 -5.99 5.06
N LEU A 445 -13.82 -6.11 3.77
CA LEU A 445 -14.98 -6.87 3.28
C LEU A 445 -16.29 -6.49 4.00
N TRP A 446 -16.47 -5.20 4.27
CA TRP A 446 -17.64 -4.64 4.96
C TRP A 446 -17.86 -5.17 6.37
N LYS A 447 -16.78 -5.45 7.10
CA LYS A 447 -16.84 -5.79 8.53
C LYS A 447 -16.34 -4.62 9.34
N TYR A 448 -17.23 -4.01 10.11
CA TYR A 448 -16.91 -2.92 11.03
C TYR A 448 -17.24 -3.31 12.46
N GLN A 449 -16.33 -3.04 13.39
CA GLN A 449 -16.45 -3.44 14.79
C GLN A 449 -16.16 -2.28 15.75
N LYS A 450 -16.81 -2.30 16.92
CA LYS A 450 -16.45 -1.41 18.03
C LYS A 450 -15.40 -2.10 18.89
N ASN A 451 -14.39 -1.35 19.33
CA ASN A 451 -13.34 -1.85 20.21
C ASN A 451 -13.50 -1.29 21.64
N PRO A 452 -13.76 -2.13 22.66
CA PRO A 452 -13.86 -1.68 24.05
C PRO A 452 -12.60 -0.93 24.55
N ALA A 453 -11.44 -1.18 23.95
CA ALA A 453 -10.19 -0.50 24.28
C ALA A 453 -10.21 1.00 23.89
N ALA A 454 -11.10 1.43 23.00
CA ALA A 454 -11.26 2.80 22.53
C ALA A 454 -12.20 3.66 23.40
N GLN A 455 -12.62 3.17 24.58
CA GLN A 455 -13.59 3.85 25.44
C GLN A 455 -13.20 5.30 25.80
N ALA A 456 -11.91 5.61 25.91
CA ALA A 456 -11.45 6.98 26.17
C ALA A 456 -11.85 7.95 25.04
N LEU A 457 -11.72 7.52 23.78
CA LEU A 457 -12.18 8.28 22.61
C LEU A 457 -13.70 8.33 22.56
N GLU A 458 -14.39 7.20 22.71
CA GLU A 458 -15.85 7.12 22.63
C GLU A 458 -16.55 8.05 23.64
N LYS A 459 -16.08 8.08 24.89
CA LYS A 459 -16.80 8.75 25.99
C LYS A 459 -16.42 10.20 26.21
N THR A 460 -15.34 10.68 25.60
CA THR A 460 -14.95 12.09 25.74
C THR A 460 -15.81 12.95 24.82
N ALA A 461 -16.37 14.05 25.33
CA ALA A 461 -17.11 15.01 24.53
C ALA A 461 -16.13 15.81 23.66
N LEU A 462 -15.86 15.31 22.46
CA LEU A 462 -15.00 15.94 21.47
C LEU A 462 -15.82 16.95 20.65
N VAL A 463 -15.15 17.98 20.13
CA VAL A 463 -15.76 18.97 19.22
C VAL A 463 -15.04 19.04 17.87
N ALA A 464 -13.79 18.58 17.81
CA ALA A 464 -12.94 18.53 16.62
C ALA A 464 -11.81 17.52 16.87
N GLY A 465 -11.32 16.84 15.82
CA GLY A 465 -10.23 15.87 15.95
C GLY A 465 -9.57 15.55 14.62
N VAL A 466 -8.29 15.16 14.67
CA VAL A 466 -7.50 14.69 13.53
C VAL A 466 -6.60 13.54 13.95
N VAL A 467 -6.20 12.71 12.98
CA VAL A 467 -5.21 11.65 13.16
C VAL A 467 -3.84 12.14 12.70
N ALA A 468 -2.81 11.91 13.51
CA ALA A 468 -1.43 12.26 13.18
C ALA A 468 -0.42 11.37 13.92
N ASP A 469 0.78 11.24 13.37
CA ASP A 469 1.92 10.57 14.00
C ASP A 469 3.06 11.61 14.16
N VAL A 470 3.07 12.29 15.31
CA VAL A 470 3.96 13.43 15.55
C VAL A 470 5.37 12.98 15.92
N ASP A 471 5.48 11.87 16.65
CA ASP A 471 6.77 11.33 17.10
C ASP A 471 7.41 10.36 16.10
N ALA A 472 6.70 10.08 15.00
CA ALA A 472 7.12 9.22 13.90
C ALA A 472 7.48 7.80 14.36
N ASP A 473 6.73 7.27 15.34
CA ASP A 473 6.92 5.90 15.85
C ASP A 473 6.08 4.84 15.08
N GLY A 474 5.26 5.32 14.14
CA GLY A 474 4.31 4.58 13.31
C GLY A 474 2.94 4.41 13.95
N ARG A 475 2.71 4.88 15.20
CA ARG A 475 1.44 4.73 15.95
C ARG A 475 0.71 6.03 15.73
N GLN A 476 -0.36 5.95 14.96
CA GLN A 476 -1.20 7.11 14.81
C GLN A 476 -1.91 7.44 16.13
N GLU A 477 -1.88 8.71 16.50
CA GLU A 477 -2.65 9.27 17.59
C GLU A 477 -3.83 10.09 17.08
N VAL A 478 -4.83 10.27 17.95
CA VAL A 478 -5.90 11.24 17.71
C VAL A 478 -5.63 12.48 18.54
N TYR A 479 -5.45 13.62 17.89
CA TYR A 479 -5.39 14.92 18.54
C TYR A 479 -6.76 15.57 18.45
N ALA A 480 -7.34 15.98 19.58
CA ALA A 480 -8.71 16.47 19.61
C ALA A 480 -8.92 17.63 20.58
N LEU A 481 -9.85 18.50 20.18
CA LEU A 481 -10.40 19.55 21.03
C LEU A 481 -11.64 19.02 21.74
N THR A 482 -11.76 19.28 23.03
CA THR A 482 -12.86 18.79 23.86
C THR A 482 -13.82 19.91 24.24
N ALA A 483 -15.10 19.60 24.45
CA ALA A 483 -16.11 20.56 24.87
C ALA A 483 -15.82 21.21 26.24
N ASN A 484 -14.96 20.60 27.07
CA ASN A 484 -14.54 21.15 28.37
C ASN A 484 -13.29 22.03 28.29
N GLY A 485 -12.83 22.40 27.09
CA GLY A 485 -11.76 23.38 26.90
C GLY A 485 -10.35 22.82 26.89
N LYS A 486 -10.15 21.58 26.41
CA LYS A 486 -8.83 20.94 26.38
C LYS A 486 -8.42 20.58 24.95
N LEU A 487 -7.14 20.73 24.68
CA LEU A 487 -6.46 20.01 23.61
C LEU A 487 -5.88 18.73 24.22
N GLN A 488 -6.27 17.58 23.70
CA GLN A 488 -5.85 16.26 24.18
C GLN A 488 -5.25 15.42 23.07
N ARG A 489 -4.27 14.59 23.44
CA ARG A 489 -3.72 13.52 22.60
C ARG A 489 -4.23 12.18 23.12
N PHE A 490 -4.82 11.40 22.23
CA PHE A 490 -5.25 10.03 22.51
C PHE A 490 -4.29 9.05 21.84
N LEU A 491 -3.74 8.12 22.61
CA LEU A 491 -2.81 7.10 22.13
C LEU A 491 -3.07 5.75 22.79
N GLN A 492 -2.63 4.66 22.17
CA GLN A 492 -2.64 3.34 22.78
C GLN A 492 -1.49 3.18 23.78
N ASN A 493 -1.80 2.71 24.98
CA ASN A 493 -0.77 2.30 25.95
C ASN A 493 -0.24 0.88 25.64
N GLY A 494 0.78 0.43 26.39
CA GLY A 494 1.37 -0.90 26.20
C GLY A 494 0.43 -2.10 26.37
N SER A 495 -0.80 -1.90 26.85
CA SER A 495 -1.85 -2.93 26.92
C SER A 495 -2.87 -2.81 25.78
N GLY A 496 -2.66 -1.92 24.82
CA GLY A 496 -3.58 -1.64 23.69
C GLY A 496 -4.78 -0.77 24.04
N ASN A 497 -4.88 -0.24 25.26
CA ASN A 497 -5.99 0.65 25.64
C ASN A 497 -5.69 2.09 25.23
N TRP A 498 -6.68 2.77 24.65
CA TRP A 498 -6.59 4.19 24.37
C TRP A 498 -6.64 5.00 25.67
N ILE A 499 -5.69 5.91 25.83
CA ILE A 499 -5.59 6.84 26.96
C ILE A 499 -5.55 8.28 26.45
N ALA A 500 -6.09 9.20 27.24
CA ALA A 500 -6.12 10.62 26.91
C ALA A 500 -5.07 11.37 27.76
N ASN A 501 -4.20 12.13 27.10
CA ASN A 501 -3.25 13.03 27.72
C ASN A 501 -3.65 14.48 27.43
N GLU A 502 -3.75 15.30 28.47
CA GLU A 502 -3.97 16.73 28.32
C GLU A 502 -2.68 17.41 27.86
N LEU A 503 -2.76 18.20 26.78
CA LEU A 503 -1.64 18.99 26.27
C LEU A 503 -1.71 20.43 26.74
N MET A 504 -2.88 21.08 26.58
CA MET A 504 -3.11 22.44 27.03
C MET A 504 -4.60 22.80 27.13
N GLU A 505 -4.89 23.94 27.75
CA GLU A 505 -6.21 24.58 27.77
C GLU A 505 -6.46 25.35 26.47
N VAL A 506 -7.70 25.31 26.00
CA VAL A 506 -8.22 26.02 24.83
C VAL A 506 -9.62 26.56 25.12
N THR A 507 -10.12 27.49 24.30
CA THR A 507 -11.48 28.05 24.45
C THR A 507 -12.34 27.68 23.23
N PRO A 508 -12.76 26.42 23.09
CA PRO A 508 -13.34 25.91 21.86
C PRO A 508 -14.68 26.57 21.57
N GLY A 509 -14.85 26.97 20.32
CA GLY A 509 -16.06 27.59 19.82
C GLY A 509 -16.97 26.69 19.04
N ALA A 510 -18.05 27.27 18.53
CA ALA A 510 -18.92 26.58 17.58
C ALA A 510 -18.22 26.24 16.25
N ASN A 511 -17.10 26.93 15.96
CA ASN A 511 -16.25 26.72 14.79
C ASN A 511 -14.89 26.10 15.15
N ALA A 512 -14.80 25.38 16.29
CA ALA A 512 -13.56 24.74 16.69
C ALA A 512 -13.08 23.80 15.58
N GLN A 513 -11.80 23.94 15.20
CA GLN A 513 -11.15 23.10 14.19
C GLN A 513 -9.74 22.77 14.67
N ILE A 514 -9.27 21.59 14.27
CA ILE A 514 -7.90 21.18 14.44
C ILE A 514 -7.37 20.60 13.13
N GLY A 515 -6.12 20.88 12.79
CA GLY A 515 -5.44 20.31 11.64
C GLY A 515 -4.01 19.92 11.98
N SER A 516 -3.41 19.02 11.21
CA SER A 516 -2.04 18.54 11.39
C SER A 516 -1.25 18.68 10.10
N VAL A 517 -0.21 19.51 10.12
CA VAL A 517 0.76 19.66 9.02
C VAL A 517 2.02 20.32 9.56
N ASP A 518 3.19 20.00 8.99
CA ASP A 518 4.42 20.74 9.29
C ASP A 518 4.34 22.14 8.66
N PHE A 519 4.35 23.20 9.49
CA PHE A 519 4.37 24.59 9.01
C PHE A 519 5.77 25.20 8.98
N ASN A 520 6.69 24.67 9.79
CA ASN A 520 7.97 25.32 10.06
C ASN A 520 9.15 24.68 9.30
N GLY A 521 8.95 23.49 8.72
CA GLY A 521 9.91 22.75 7.91
C GLY A 521 10.90 21.92 8.73
N ASP A 522 10.66 21.70 10.02
CA ASP A 522 11.49 20.86 10.89
C ASP A 522 11.23 19.36 10.72
N GLY A 523 10.25 19.00 9.89
CA GLY A 523 9.83 17.65 9.55
C GLY A 523 9.06 16.92 10.64
N HIS A 524 8.51 17.64 11.62
CA HIS A 524 7.48 17.17 12.54
C HIS A 524 6.15 17.89 12.23
N PRO A 525 5.01 17.17 12.22
CA PRO A 525 3.72 17.83 12.07
C PRO A 525 3.44 18.80 13.24
N ASP A 526 3.02 20.02 12.92
CA ASP A 526 2.47 20.98 13.86
C ASP A 526 0.93 20.90 13.89
N LEU A 527 0.31 21.38 14.96
CA LEU A 527 -1.15 21.48 15.06
C LEU A 527 -1.65 22.88 14.73
N LEU A 528 -2.52 22.98 13.72
CA LEU A 528 -3.40 24.14 13.52
C LEU A 528 -4.57 24.01 14.50
N VAL A 529 -4.78 25.01 15.36
CA VAL A 529 -5.91 25.03 16.31
C VAL A 529 -6.72 26.31 16.11
N VAL A 530 -8.02 26.14 15.84
CA VAL A 530 -9.01 27.21 15.82
C VAL A 530 -9.84 27.11 17.10
N ASP A 531 -9.74 28.15 17.93
CA ASP A 531 -10.57 28.34 19.11
C ASP A 531 -11.53 29.54 18.91
N ASN A 532 -12.35 29.91 19.90
CA ASN A 532 -13.31 31.02 19.78
C ASN A 532 -12.66 32.37 19.43
N ASP A 533 -11.41 32.57 19.85
CA ASP A 533 -10.79 33.89 19.89
C ASP A 533 -9.49 33.95 19.09
N ALA A 534 -9.04 32.86 18.48
CA ALA A 534 -7.83 32.82 17.68
C ALA A 534 -7.71 31.63 16.73
N VAL A 535 -6.85 31.82 15.72
CA VAL A 535 -6.17 30.75 14.99
C VAL A 535 -4.72 30.65 15.48
N GLN A 536 -4.24 29.42 15.71
CA GLN A 536 -2.92 29.13 16.27
C GLN A 536 -2.23 28.00 15.51
N VAL A 537 -0.90 28.08 15.43
CA VAL A 537 -0.05 26.94 15.08
C VAL A 537 0.78 26.58 16.31
N ILE A 538 0.75 25.31 16.69
CA ILE A 538 1.33 24.80 17.93
C ILE A 538 2.24 23.61 17.59
N ASP A 539 3.51 23.75 17.94
CA ASP A 539 4.49 22.66 17.92
C ASP A 539 4.22 21.74 19.10
N VAL A 540 3.94 20.46 18.79
CA VAL A 540 3.67 19.39 19.75
C VAL A 540 4.71 18.27 19.69
N SER A 541 5.83 18.51 19.00
CA SER A 541 6.95 17.55 18.89
C SER A 541 7.66 17.30 20.23
N THR A 542 7.45 18.19 21.21
CA THR A 542 8.04 18.10 22.55
C THR A 542 6.97 17.87 23.61
N GLU A 543 7.37 17.42 24.81
CA GLU A 543 6.45 17.20 25.93
C GLU A 543 5.66 18.46 26.36
N GLN A 544 6.14 19.65 26.00
CA GLN A 544 5.47 20.92 26.29
C GLN A 544 5.06 21.61 24.98
N PRO A 545 3.76 21.66 24.65
CA PRO A 545 3.29 22.35 23.47
C PRO A 545 3.77 23.80 23.42
N ARG A 546 4.30 24.23 22.27
CA ARG A 546 4.86 25.57 22.07
C ARG A 546 4.11 26.29 20.94
N PRO A 547 3.51 27.46 21.19
CA PRO A 547 2.88 28.23 20.13
C PRO A 547 3.96 28.78 19.18
N LEU A 548 3.82 28.48 17.88
CA LEU A 548 4.64 29.05 16.81
C LEU A 548 3.99 30.30 16.22
N PHE A 549 2.65 30.33 16.19
CA PHE A 549 1.88 31.43 15.67
C PHE A 549 0.55 31.54 16.43
N ARG A 550 0.09 32.77 16.66
CA ARG A 550 -1.26 33.06 17.17
C ARG A 550 -1.76 34.37 16.59
N HIS A 551 -2.95 34.34 16.02
CA HIS A 551 -3.67 35.53 15.58
C HIS A 551 -5.03 35.58 16.26
N ALA A 552 -5.26 36.61 17.08
CA ALA A 552 -6.50 36.79 17.81
C ALA A 552 -7.60 37.33 16.88
N ALA A 553 -8.66 36.55 16.69
CA ALA A 553 -9.74 36.81 15.77
C ALA A 553 -10.92 35.87 16.04
N ASP A 554 -12.14 36.30 15.68
CA ASP A 554 -13.31 35.41 15.63
C ASP A 554 -13.26 34.62 14.30
N VAL A 555 -12.70 33.42 14.37
CA VAL A 555 -12.41 32.56 13.20
C VAL A 555 -13.60 31.67 12.88
N VAL A 556 -13.95 31.63 11.60
CA VAL A 556 -15.06 30.85 11.06
C VAL A 556 -14.58 29.50 10.52
N SER A 557 -13.44 29.49 9.83
CA SER A 557 -12.79 28.29 9.30
C SER A 557 -11.34 28.61 8.96
N ALA A 558 -10.43 27.66 9.10
CA ALA A 558 -9.03 27.80 8.68
C ALA A 558 -8.49 26.49 8.09
N ILE A 559 -7.67 26.62 7.03
CA ILE A 559 -7.03 25.47 6.38
C ILE A 559 -5.55 25.76 6.06
N PRO A 560 -4.67 24.77 6.18
CA PRO A 560 -3.36 24.81 5.55
C PRO A 560 -3.48 24.52 4.06
N VAL A 561 -2.67 25.19 3.24
CA VAL A 561 -2.64 25.00 1.79
C VAL A 561 -1.21 25.00 1.29
N LEU A 562 -0.77 23.93 0.62
CA LEU A 562 0.54 23.90 -0.02
C LEU A 562 0.59 24.86 -1.22
N ALA A 563 0.93 26.11 -0.94
CA ALA A 563 0.98 27.20 -1.92
C ALA A 563 2.40 27.48 -2.44
N ASP A 564 3.43 27.00 -1.74
CA ASP A 564 4.84 27.11 -2.14
C ASP A 564 5.51 25.76 -1.88
N SER A 565 6.03 25.12 -2.93
CA SER A 565 6.64 23.78 -2.81
C SER A 565 7.99 23.80 -2.08
N ASP A 566 8.62 24.96 -1.88
CA ASP A 566 9.90 25.09 -1.16
C ASP A 566 9.69 25.53 0.29
N LEU A 567 8.79 26.49 0.53
CA LEU A 567 8.54 27.04 1.88
C LEU A 567 7.30 26.45 2.57
N GLY A 568 6.61 25.54 1.89
CA GLY A 568 5.55 24.72 2.47
C GLY A 568 4.20 25.43 2.59
N PRO A 569 3.35 24.99 3.54
CA PRO A 569 1.95 25.42 3.61
C PRO A 569 1.74 26.88 4.00
N SER A 570 0.92 27.59 3.23
CA SER A 570 0.25 28.83 3.66
C SER A 570 -0.86 28.54 4.68
N LEU A 571 -1.27 29.56 5.43
CA LEU A 571 -2.48 29.51 6.24
C LEU A 571 -3.56 30.42 5.62
N PHE A 572 -4.74 29.86 5.40
CA PHE A 572 -5.95 30.60 5.02
C PHE A 572 -6.96 30.54 6.15
N ALA A 573 -7.59 31.67 6.48
CA ALA A 573 -8.68 31.70 7.46
C ALA A 573 -9.77 32.69 7.09
N LEU A 574 -11.03 32.28 7.29
CA LEU A 574 -12.18 33.18 7.29
C LEU A 574 -12.38 33.75 8.69
N ILE A 575 -12.44 35.08 8.78
CA ILE A 575 -12.56 35.80 10.05
C ILE A 575 -13.76 36.74 10.01
N ASN A 576 -14.55 36.76 11.08
CA ASN A 576 -15.63 37.74 11.26
C ASN A 576 -15.07 39.13 11.56
N GLN A 577 -15.70 40.14 10.97
CA GLN A 577 -15.45 41.56 11.17
C GLN A 577 -16.78 42.29 11.41
N ASP A 578 -16.75 43.51 11.94
CA ASP A 578 -17.96 44.29 12.25
C ASP A 578 -18.93 44.45 11.06
N ASP A 579 -18.40 44.46 9.83
CA ASP A 579 -19.14 44.68 8.58
C ASP A 579 -19.28 43.43 7.70
N GLY A 580 -18.90 42.24 8.20
CA GLY A 580 -19.02 40.99 7.46
C GLY A 580 -17.92 39.97 7.78
N GLN A 581 -17.33 39.35 6.75
CA GLN A 581 -16.22 38.39 6.88
C GLN A 581 -15.08 38.73 5.94
N GLN A 582 -13.86 38.36 6.31
CA GLN A 582 -12.67 38.49 5.47
C GLN A 582 -11.97 37.15 5.34
N LEU A 583 -11.59 36.80 4.11
CA LEU A 583 -10.67 35.71 3.85
C LEU A 583 -9.25 36.26 3.93
N MET A 584 -8.52 35.79 4.92
CA MET A 584 -7.13 36.13 5.19
C MET A 584 -6.20 35.05 4.66
N HIS A 585 -5.06 35.48 4.12
CA HIS A 585 -3.96 34.63 3.68
C HIS A 585 -2.68 35.05 4.40
N TRP A 586 -2.00 34.07 4.99
CA TRP A 586 -0.66 34.20 5.52
C TRP A 586 0.28 33.34 4.68
N PRO A 587 1.07 33.94 3.77
CA PRO A 587 2.03 33.20 2.99
C PRO A 587 3.17 32.65 3.86
N PRO A 588 3.96 31.68 3.38
CA PRO A 588 5.10 31.18 4.10
C PRO A 588 6.10 32.30 4.45
N GLY A 589 6.58 32.28 5.69
CA GLY A 589 7.56 33.25 6.18
C GLY A 589 9.00 32.79 5.94
N PRO A 590 9.98 33.69 6.07
CA PRO A 590 11.39 33.37 5.84
C PRO A 590 12.01 32.48 6.94
N GLY A 591 11.33 32.28 8.07
CA GLY A 591 11.85 31.50 9.21
C GLY A 591 11.63 29.99 9.12
N ARG A 592 11.48 29.44 7.91
CA ARG A 592 11.09 28.05 7.67
C ARG A 592 12.19 27.22 7.01
N GLY A 593 12.19 25.93 7.28
CA GLY A 593 12.96 24.94 6.53
C GLY A 593 12.38 24.68 5.14
N HIS A 594 13.14 23.96 4.32
CA HIS A 594 12.72 23.53 2.99
C HIS A 594 11.66 22.44 3.06
N PHE A 595 10.80 22.38 2.05
CA PHE A 595 9.73 21.41 1.89
C PHE A 595 9.85 20.65 0.57
N ILE A 596 9.06 19.58 0.52
CA ILE A 596 8.69 18.85 -0.69
C ILE A 596 7.17 18.63 -0.65
N GLY A 597 6.53 18.74 -1.82
CA GLY A 597 5.13 18.31 -2.02
C GLY A 597 5.07 16.90 -2.60
N LEU A 598 4.13 16.09 -2.15
CA LEU A 598 3.93 14.72 -2.64
C LEU A 598 2.48 14.48 -3.05
N SER A 599 2.26 14.22 -4.34
CA SER A 599 0.97 13.84 -4.90
C SER A 599 1.00 12.36 -5.27
N PHE A 600 -0.05 11.62 -4.94
CA PHE A 600 -0.15 10.19 -5.21
C PHE A 600 -1.25 9.92 -6.23
N THR A 601 -1.04 8.95 -7.12
CA THR A 601 -2.08 8.50 -8.05
C THR A 601 -2.03 7.00 -8.34
N GLY A 602 -3.19 6.34 -8.28
CA GLY A 602 -3.35 4.91 -8.59
C GLY A 602 -3.52 4.57 -10.07
N LYS A 603 -3.55 5.54 -11.00
CA LYS A 603 -3.80 5.31 -12.44
C LYS A 603 -2.92 6.17 -13.37
N GLU A 604 -1.84 5.56 -13.86
CA GLU A 604 -0.97 5.99 -14.99
C GLU A 604 -0.43 4.73 -15.72
N ASN A 605 0.23 4.85 -16.89
CA ASN A 605 0.73 3.70 -17.69
C ASN A 605 1.49 2.62 -16.88
N ALA A 606 2.18 2.97 -15.79
CA ALA A 606 2.88 2.03 -14.92
C ALA A 606 1.97 1.33 -13.88
N ALA A 607 0.80 1.93 -13.58
CA ALA A 607 -0.22 1.48 -12.64
C ALA A 607 -1.45 0.84 -13.32
N ASP A 608 -1.54 0.85 -14.65
CA ASP A 608 -2.70 0.35 -15.40
C ASP A 608 -3.04 -1.14 -15.14
N SER A 609 -2.09 -1.90 -14.59
CA SER A 609 -2.31 -3.29 -14.14
C SER A 609 -2.84 -3.43 -12.72
N MET A 610 -3.00 -2.32 -11.97
CA MET A 610 -3.43 -2.30 -10.57
C MET A 610 -4.82 -1.66 -10.44
N ARG A 611 -5.46 -1.84 -9.28
CA ARG A 611 -6.79 -1.27 -8.99
C ARG A 611 -6.73 -0.52 -7.66
N SER A 612 -6.30 0.73 -7.75
CA SER A 612 -6.24 1.69 -6.65
C SER A 612 -6.97 2.98 -6.99
N ASN A 613 -7.40 3.70 -5.96
CA ASN A 613 -8.11 4.94 -6.16
C ASN A 613 -7.19 6.01 -6.78
N ARG A 614 -7.69 6.68 -7.82
CA ARG A 614 -6.89 7.60 -8.62
C ARG A 614 -6.38 8.81 -7.84
N SER A 615 -7.07 9.20 -6.77
CA SER A 615 -6.68 10.29 -5.86
C SER A 615 -5.60 9.92 -4.86
N GLY A 616 -5.23 8.64 -4.74
CA GLY A 616 -4.25 8.15 -3.77
C GLY A 616 -4.64 8.37 -2.30
N ILE A 617 -5.94 8.54 -1.99
CA ILE A 617 -6.45 8.71 -0.61
C ILE A 617 -6.30 7.40 0.16
N GLY A 618 -5.79 7.48 1.39
CA GLY A 618 -5.48 6.32 2.24
C GLY A 618 -4.05 5.78 2.08
N THR A 619 -3.21 6.43 1.27
CA THR A 619 -1.79 6.08 1.12
C THR A 619 -1.02 6.51 2.37
N ALA A 620 -0.32 5.57 3.02
CA ALA A 620 0.56 5.85 4.14
C ALA A 620 2.01 6.02 3.66
N VAL A 621 2.74 6.92 4.31
CA VAL A 621 4.13 7.23 3.94
C VAL A 621 5.04 7.33 5.14
N ALA A 622 6.29 6.91 4.95
CA ALA A 622 7.40 7.14 5.86
C ALA A 622 8.55 7.78 5.08
N ALA A 623 8.75 9.09 5.29
CA ALA A 623 9.79 9.87 4.63
C ALA A 623 11.06 9.89 5.47
N ARG A 624 12.19 9.55 4.87
CA ARG A 624 13.50 9.50 5.54
C ARG A 624 14.35 10.71 5.16
N ARG A 625 14.93 11.35 6.18
CA ARG A 625 15.94 12.41 6.02
C ARG A 625 17.02 12.27 7.09
N GLY A 626 18.25 11.94 6.68
CA GLY A 626 19.36 11.67 7.59
C GLY A 626 18.97 10.62 8.65
N SER A 627 18.89 11.05 9.91
CA SER A 627 18.48 10.20 11.03
C SER A 627 17.04 10.44 11.54
N GLN A 628 16.26 11.29 10.87
CA GLN A 628 14.88 11.60 11.23
C GLN A 628 13.85 10.95 10.30
N TRP A 629 12.64 10.78 10.80
CA TRP A 629 11.50 10.26 10.07
C TRP A 629 10.35 11.27 10.12
N THR A 630 9.54 11.26 9.07
CA THR A 630 8.20 11.82 9.08
C THR A 630 7.25 10.71 8.63
N ILE A 631 6.22 10.44 9.41
CA ILE A 631 5.18 9.46 9.06
C ILE A 631 3.87 10.21 8.89
N SER A 632 3.15 9.90 7.81
CA SER A 632 1.89 10.56 7.50
C SER A 632 1.03 9.69 6.59
N SER A 633 -0.15 10.18 6.24
CA SER A 633 -1.04 9.55 5.26
C SER A 633 -1.81 10.61 4.48
N THR A 634 -2.43 10.21 3.37
CA THR A 634 -3.27 11.07 2.54
C THR A 634 -4.74 11.11 2.98
N PHE A 635 -5.08 10.56 4.16
CA PHE A 635 -6.36 10.87 4.80
C PHE A 635 -6.44 12.36 5.16
N ASP A 636 -7.65 12.86 5.36
CA ASP A 636 -7.83 14.27 5.69
C ASP A 636 -7.25 14.60 7.07
N ALA A 637 -6.28 15.51 7.09
CA ALA A 637 -5.60 15.96 8.30
C ALA A 637 -6.15 17.32 8.79
N ASN A 638 -7.39 17.67 8.45
CA ASN A 638 -8.07 18.87 8.93
C ASN A 638 -9.52 18.54 9.33
N SER A 639 -9.94 18.93 10.53
CA SER A 639 -11.29 18.68 11.04
C SER A 639 -12.33 19.72 10.59
N GLY A 640 -11.99 20.55 9.61
CA GLY A 640 -12.92 21.46 8.95
C GLY A 640 -14.05 20.70 8.26
N ARG A 641 -15.11 21.40 7.88
CA ARG A 641 -16.23 20.74 7.19
C ARG A 641 -15.89 20.49 5.73
N GLY A 642 -16.03 19.24 5.30
CA GLY A 642 -15.57 18.78 4.00
C GLY A 642 -14.12 18.32 4.04
N GLN A 643 -13.64 17.81 2.92
CA GLN A 643 -12.29 17.27 2.78
C GLN A 643 -11.55 17.98 1.66
N SER A 644 -10.32 18.39 1.91
CA SER A 644 -9.43 18.94 0.88
C SER A 644 -8.71 17.85 0.09
N LEU A 645 -8.36 18.12 -1.16
CA LEU A 645 -7.48 17.26 -1.96
C LEU A 645 -6.24 18.06 -2.35
N GLN A 646 -5.16 17.88 -1.59
CA GLN A 646 -3.90 18.58 -1.83
C GLN A 646 -2.69 17.65 -1.64
N PRO A 647 -1.53 17.97 -2.24
CA PRO A 647 -0.31 17.22 -2.01
C PRO A 647 0.08 17.26 -0.53
N LEU A 648 0.67 16.16 -0.05
CA LEU A 648 1.24 16.08 1.28
C LEU A 648 2.51 16.94 1.35
N ALA A 649 2.58 17.84 2.33
CA ALA A 649 3.75 18.67 2.58
C ALA A 649 4.67 18.01 3.61
N ILE A 650 5.93 17.77 3.26
CA ILE A 650 6.94 17.20 4.15
C ILE A 650 8.08 18.19 4.33
N GLY A 651 8.35 18.62 5.57
CA GLY A 651 9.52 19.42 5.89
C GLY A 651 10.81 18.60 5.91
N LEU A 652 11.89 19.21 5.43
CA LEU A 652 13.17 18.56 5.21
C LEU A 652 14.20 18.82 6.32
N ALA A 653 13.84 19.55 7.37
CA ALA A 653 14.71 19.86 8.52
C ALA A 653 16.10 20.38 8.10
N GLY A 654 16.12 21.32 7.16
CA GLY A 654 17.35 21.92 6.63
C GLY A 654 18.04 21.12 5.51
N GLN A 655 17.57 19.92 5.18
CA GLN A 655 18.06 19.18 4.01
C GLN A 655 17.46 19.73 2.70
N THR A 656 18.13 19.48 1.57
CA THR A 656 17.69 19.92 0.24
C THR A 656 17.00 18.83 -0.57
N GLN A 657 16.86 17.63 -0.01
CA GLN A 657 16.18 16.48 -0.62
C GLN A 657 15.82 15.46 0.45
N LEU A 658 14.83 14.61 0.16
CA LEU A 658 14.61 13.38 0.93
C LEU A 658 15.72 12.36 0.59
N ASP A 659 16.12 11.55 1.57
CA ASP A 659 16.97 10.40 1.29
C ASP A 659 16.18 9.34 0.54
N TYR A 660 14.94 9.07 0.99
CA TYR A 660 13.93 8.26 0.31
C TYR A 660 12.58 8.41 0.98
N ILE A 661 11.54 7.88 0.33
CA ILE A 661 10.22 7.70 0.92
C ILE A 661 9.77 6.25 0.73
N ALA A 662 9.30 5.64 1.81
CA ALA A 662 8.57 4.38 1.76
C ALA A 662 7.07 4.67 1.72
N ILE A 663 6.35 3.98 0.85
CA ILE A 663 4.94 4.20 0.53
C ILE A 663 4.22 2.85 0.68
N ASP A 664 3.14 2.86 1.44
CA ASP A 664 2.19 1.75 1.55
C ASP A 664 0.87 2.25 0.97
N TRP A 665 0.56 1.77 -0.23
CA TRP A 665 -0.68 2.11 -0.93
C TRP A 665 -1.88 1.46 -0.24
N SER A 666 -3.06 2.04 -0.40
CA SER A 666 -4.26 1.52 0.25
C SER A 666 -4.53 0.06 -0.15
N ASP A 667 -4.32 -0.32 -1.40
CA ASP A 667 -4.48 -1.70 -1.88
C ASP A 667 -3.41 -2.69 -1.36
N GLY A 668 -2.36 -2.16 -0.74
CA GLY A 668 -1.30 -2.89 -0.06
C GLY A 668 -0.02 -3.06 -0.87
N VAL A 669 0.11 -2.41 -2.03
CA VAL A 669 1.38 -2.30 -2.74
C VAL A 669 2.39 -1.53 -1.90
N PHE A 670 3.56 -2.14 -1.67
CA PHE A 670 4.68 -1.46 -1.04
C PHE A 670 5.62 -0.91 -2.10
N GLN A 671 5.94 0.37 -1.97
CA GLN A 671 6.76 1.10 -2.92
C GLN A 671 7.81 1.94 -2.19
N THR A 672 8.93 2.20 -2.84
CA THR A 672 9.95 3.12 -2.33
C THR A 672 10.42 4.00 -3.47
N GLU A 673 10.56 5.30 -3.21
CA GLU A 673 11.07 6.28 -4.17
C GLU A 673 12.30 7.01 -3.64
N LEU A 674 13.13 7.45 -4.59
CA LEU A 674 14.46 8.02 -4.40
C LEU A 674 14.57 9.34 -5.16
N ASP A 675 15.64 10.10 -4.88
CA ASP A 675 16.06 11.25 -5.69
C ASP A 675 14.97 12.35 -5.77
N LEU A 676 14.37 12.67 -4.62
CA LEU A 676 13.28 13.63 -4.46
C LEU A 676 13.80 14.97 -3.87
N PRO A 677 14.24 15.94 -4.70
CA PRO A 677 14.67 17.26 -4.25
C PRO A 677 13.55 18.12 -3.66
N ALA A 678 13.96 19.05 -2.80
CA ALA A 678 13.13 20.12 -2.26
C ALA A 678 12.59 21.08 -3.35
N GLY A 679 11.59 21.87 -3.00
CA GLY A 679 11.16 23.01 -3.83
C GLY A 679 10.26 22.65 -5.00
N GLN A 680 9.75 21.43 -5.04
CA GLN A 680 8.79 20.99 -6.06
C GLN A 680 7.80 19.97 -5.49
N THR A 681 6.67 19.84 -6.17
CA THR A 681 5.70 18.76 -5.93
C THR A 681 6.03 17.59 -6.85
N HIS A 682 6.16 16.40 -6.27
CA HIS A 682 6.41 15.16 -7.01
C HIS A 682 5.13 14.35 -7.11
N THR A 683 4.75 13.97 -8.32
CA THR A 683 3.67 13.01 -8.56
C THR A 683 4.26 11.61 -8.57
N ILE A 684 3.78 10.75 -7.69
CA ILE A 684 4.19 9.36 -7.56
C ILE A 684 3.02 8.48 -7.96
N ALA A 685 3.18 7.76 -9.07
CA ALA A 685 2.25 6.74 -9.48
C ALA A 685 2.54 5.42 -8.75
N GLU A 686 1.49 4.69 -8.42
CA GLU A 686 1.63 3.35 -7.88
C GLU A 686 2.36 2.44 -8.87
N THR A 687 3.29 1.62 -8.38
CA THR A 687 3.99 0.65 -9.20
C THR A 687 4.23 -0.64 -8.43
N GLN A 688 3.58 -1.72 -8.86
CA GLN A 688 3.85 -3.06 -8.35
C GLN A 688 5.14 -3.60 -8.97
N ARG A 689 6.20 -3.69 -8.17
CA ARG A 689 7.52 -4.17 -8.58
C ARG A 689 7.70 -5.68 -8.39
N GLN A 690 6.74 -6.37 -7.78
CA GLN A 690 6.69 -7.83 -7.68
C GLN A 690 5.80 -8.39 -8.80
N LEU A 691 6.42 -8.95 -9.85
CA LEU A 691 5.78 -9.12 -11.17
C LEU A 691 5.03 -10.45 -11.41
N SER A 692 5.11 -11.48 -10.56
CA SER A 692 4.46 -12.77 -10.84
C SER A 692 4.06 -13.56 -9.60
N SER A 693 2.80 -14.00 -9.51
CA SER A 693 2.24 -14.77 -8.38
C SER A 693 2.43 -16.27 -8.47
N CYS A 694 2.78 -16.79 -9.65
CA CYS A 694 2.91 -18.22 -9.87
C CYS A 694 4.38 -18.66 -9.78
N PRO A 695 4.65 -19.91 -9.35
CA PRO A 695 5.99 -20.46 -9.48
C PRO A 695 6.43 -20.45 -10.95
N VAL A 696 7.67 -20.06 -11.18
CA VAL A 696 8.26 -19.98 -12.51
C VAL A 696 9.29 -21.08 -12.74
N LEU A 697 9.34 -21.55 -13.98
CA LEU A 697 10.14 -22.67 -14.42
C LEU A 697 11.33 -22.14 -15.24
N PHE A 698 12.53 -22.59 -14.89
CA PHE A 698 13.78 -22.34 -15.63
C PHE A 698 14.41 -23.65 -16.07
N ALA A 699 15.02 -23.64 -17.25
CA ALA A 699 15.80 -24.76 -17.77
C ALA A 699 17.13 -24.29 -18.34
N TRP A 700 18.11 -25.19 -18.38
CA TRP A 700 19.39 -24.94 -19.03
C TRP A 700 19.25 -25.14 -20.55
N ASN A 701 19.52 -24.08 -21.32
CA ASN A 701 19.42 -24.13 -22.79
C ASN A 701 20.71 -24.58 -23.49
N GLY A 702 21.78 -24.87 -22.73
CA GLY A 702 23.11 -25.19 -23.25
C GLY A 702 24.18 -24.15 -22.92
N GLU A 703 23.76 -22.90 -22.70
CA GLU A 703 24.66 -21.75 -22.47
C GLU A 703 24.31 -20.99 -21.17
N GLU A 704 23.02 -20.87 -20.86
CA GLU A 704 22.51 -20.16 -19.69
C GLU A 704 21.19 -20.76 -19.15
N TRP A 705 20.79 -20.30 -17.96
CA TRP A 705 19.46 -20.57 -17.42
C TRP A 705 18.44 -19.66 -18.10
N THR A 706 17.51 -20.24 -18.84
CA THR A 706 16.42 -19.49 -19.49
C THR A 706 15.11 -19.70 -18.77
N PHE A 707 14.32 -18.64 -18.68
CA PHE A 707 12.93 -18.71 -18.28
C PHE A 707 12.14 -19.53 -19.32
N VAL A 708 11.27 -20.42 -18.84
CA VAL A 708 10.45 -21.32 -19.67
C VAL A 708 8.99 -20.86 -19.67
N SER A 709 8.34 -20.85 -18.51
CA SER A 709 6.97 -20.41 -18.29
C SER A 709 6.66 -20.33 -16.79
N ASP A 710 5.51 -19.82 -16.40
CA ASP A 710 4.93 -20.09 -15.08
C ASP A 710 4.23 -21.45 -15.05
N ILE A 711 4.13 -22.03 -13.86
CA ILE A 711 3.47 -23.30 -13.58
C ILE A 711 2.66 -23.19 -12.29
N LEU A 712 1.76 -24.14 -12.07
CA LEU A 712 0.89 -24.27 -10.90
C LEU A 712 -0.10 -23.13 -10.69
N GLY A 713 -0.32 -22.24 -11.68
CA GLY A 713 -1.32 -21.17 -11.61
C GLY A 713 -2.76 -21.67 -11.43
N VAL A 714 -3.03 -22.93 -11.79
CA VAL A 714 -4.33 -23.60 -11.56
C VAL A 714 -4.50 -24.14 -10.14
N GLY A 715 -3.42 -24.19 -9.36
CA GLY A 715 -3.36 -24.78 -8.02
C GLY A 715 -3.53 -23.79 -6.87
N GLY A 716 -3.71 -22.50 -7.17
CA GLY A 716 -3.83 -21.43 -6.18
C GLY A 716 -4.96 -21.70 -5.16
N ILE A 717 -4.59 -21.72 -3.88
CA ILE A 717 -5.54 -21.91 -2.76
C ILE A 717 -5.92 -20.54 -2.20
N GLY A 718 -7.21 -20.32 -1.92
CA GLY A 718 -7.65 -19.11 -1.24
C GLY A 718 -7.89 -17.92 -2.16
N PHE A 719 -7.87 -18.11 -3.47
CA PHE A 719 -8.33 -17.10 -4.42
C PHE A 719 -9.82 -16.83 -4.21
N MET A 720 -10.14 -15.65 -3.66
CA MET A 720 -11.51 -15.28 -3.29
C MET A 720 -12.30 -14.84 -4.51
N VAL A 721 -13.51 -15.39 -4.68
CA VAL A 721 -14.41 -15.07 -5.79
C VAL A 721 -15.58 -14.18 -5.35
N GLN A 722 -16.01 -14.32 -4.10
CA GLN A 722 -16.97 -13.44 -3.43
C GLN A 722 -16.86 -13.70 -1.92
N PRO A 723 -17.45 -12.86 -1.05
CA PRO A 723 -17.39 -13.07 0.39
C PRO A 723 -17.77 -14.50 0.80
N GLY A 724 -16.83 -15.20 1.44
CA GLY A 724 -17.00 -16.57 1.93
C GLY A 724 -16.94 -17.67 0.87
N LYS A 725 -16.62 -17.36 -0.40
CA LYS A 725 -16.45 -18.35 -1.48
C LYS A 725 -15.12 -18.15 -2.21
N TYR A 726 -14.39 -19.24 -2.34
CA TYR A 726 -13.07 -19.29 -2.96
C TYR A 726 -13.11 -20.22 -4.19
N SER A 727 -12.20 -20.03 -5.15
CA SER A 727 -12.08 -20.93 -6.29
C SER A 727 -11.64 -22.33 -5.82
N GLU A 728 -12.05 -23.35 -6.58
CA GLU A 728 -11.60 -24.71 -6.34
C GLU A 728 -10.19 -24.89 -6.93
N PRO A 729 -9.16 -25.14 -6.11
CA PRO A 729 -7.81 -25.35 -6.61
C PRO A 729 -7.69 -26.70 -7.31
N ARG A 730 -6.92 -26.76 -8.39
CA ARG A 730 -6.50 -28.03 -8.99
C ARG A 730 -5.04 -28.32 -8.59
N PRO A 731 -4.80 -29.28 -7.67
CA PRO A 731 -3.48 -29.50 -7.05
C PRO A 731 -2.48 -30.23 -7.97
N TRP A 732 -2.72 -30.24 -9.28
CA TRP A 732 -1.85 -30.84 -10.27
C TRP A 732 -1.90 -30.01 -11.55
N GLU A 733 -0.78 -29.99 -12.26
CA GLU A 733 -0.66 -29.41 -13.59
C GLU A 733 0.32 -30.26 -14.40
N HIS A 734 0.03 -30.47 -15.68
CA HIS A 734 0.99 -31.07 -16.60
C HIS A 734 1.52 -29.99 -17.54
N PHE A 735 2.84 -29.77 -17.52
CA PHE A 735 3.48 -28.79 -18.38
C PHE A 735 4.25 -29.49 -19.51
N LEU A 736 4.01 -29.09 -20.76
CA LEU A 736 4.73 -29.58 -21.92
C LEU A 736 5.96 -28.70 -22.16
N PHE A 737 7.16 -29.28 -22.02
CA PHE A 737 8.40 -28.56 -22.31
C PHE A 737 8.50 -28.20 -23.80
N PRO A 738 8.95 -26.98 -24.14
CA PRO A 738 9.31 -26.64 -25.51
C PRO A 738 10.48 -27.50 -26.00
N GLU A 739 10.46 -27.93 -27.27
CA GLU A 739 11.41 -28.91 -27.83
C GLU A 739 12.89 -28.49 -27.75
N GLU A 740 13.19 -27.19 -27.69
CA GLU A 740 14.57 -26.66 -27.78
C GLU A 740 15.16 -26.18 -26.44
N VAL A 741 14.36 -26.13 -25.38
CA VAL A 741 14.69 -25.37 -24.16
C VAL A 741 15.46 -26.19 -23.11
N VAL A 742 15.52 -27.52 -23.26
CA VAL A 742 16.11 -28.42 -22.26
C VAL A 742 17.32 -29.15 -22.83
N GLN A 743 18.53 -28.65 -22.51
CA GLN A 743 19.80 -29.30 -22.83
C GLN A 743 20.47 -29.87 -21.57
N PRO A 744 21.28 -30.95 -21.69
CA PRO A 744 21.98 -31.51 -20.54
C PRO A 744 23.07 -30.55 -20.01
N LEU A 745 23.14 -30.42 -18.68
CA LEU A 745 24.22 -29.79 -17.92
C LEU A 745 24.84 -30.83 -17.00
N ASP A 746 26.14 -31.09 -17.16
CA ASP A 746 26.87 -32.16 -16.46
C ASP A 746 26.20 -33.55 -16.62
N ASP A 747 25.87 -33.91 -17.87
CA ASP A 747 25.18 -35.16 -18.26
C ASP A 747 23.79 -35.37 -17.60
N ARG A 748 23.17 -34.27 -17.11
CA ARG A 748 21.84 -34.29 -16.48
C ARG A 748 20.94 -33.24 -17.05
N VAL A 749 19.65 -33.56 -17.19
CA VAL A 749 18.62 -32.53 -17.34
C VAL A 749 18.45 -31.85 -15.99
N GLN A 750 18.66 -30.54 -15.94
CA GLN A 750 18.46 -29.74 -14.73
C GLN A 750 17.36 -28.72 -15.00
N ILE A 751 16.40 -28.67 -14.07
CA ILE A 751 15.24 -27.80 -14.09
C ILE A 751 15.21 -27.10 -12.74
N LYS A 752 14.93 -25.79 -12.74
CA LYS A 752 14.73 -25.00 -11.53
C LYS A 752 13.29 -24.52 -11.50
N ILE A 753 12.65 -24.67 -10.35
CA ILE A 753 11.36 -24.05 -10.05
C ILE A 753 11.64 -23.01 -8.97
N THR A 754 11.20 -21.79 -9.19
CA THR A 754 11.38 -20.69 -8.24
C THR A 754 10.04 -20.05 -7.96
N GLU A 755 9.80 -19.67 -6.71
CA GLU A 755 8.59 -18.98 -6.27
C GLU A 755 8.92 -17.49 -6.07
N PRO A 756 8.54 -16.61 -7.02
CA PRO A 756 8.96 -15.21 -6.99
C PRO A 756 8.11 -14.33 -6.04
N MET A 757 6.90 -14.73 -5.66
CA MET A 757 5.99 -13.91 -4.85
C MET A 757 5.84 -14.37 -3.40
N GLU A 758 5.07 -13.65 -2.60
CA GLU A 758 4.78 -13.89 -1.17
C GLU A 758 4.01 -15.20 -0.88
N GLU A 759 3.80 -16.05 -1.87
CA GLU A 759 3.04 -17.30 -1.73
C GLU A 759 3.94 -18.46 -1.25
N ILE A 760 3.31 -19.51 -0.70
CA ILE A 760 3.97 -20.76 -0.33
C ILE A 760 3.61 -21.81 -1.38
N ALA A 761 4.58 -22.18 -2.21
CA ALA A 761 4.45 -23.30 -3.14
C ALA A 761 4.61 -24.63 -2.38
N LEU A 762 3.54 -25.42 -2.32
CA LEU A 762 3.58 -26.79 -1.81
C LEU A 762 3.67 -27.76 -2.99
N ILE A 763 4.83 -28.42 -3.14
CA ILE A 763 5.07 -29.43 -4.18
C ILE A 763 5.28 -30.78 -3.51
N ASP A 764 4.24 -31.62 -3.50
CA ASP A 764 4.29 -32.99 -2.96
C ASP A 764 5.03 -33.96 -3.89
N GLY A 765 5.07 -33.67 -5.18
CA GLY A 765 5.73 -34.50 -6.17
C GLY A 765 5.89 -33.81 -7.52
N ALA A 766 7.01 -34.09 -8.18
CA ALA A 766 7.28 -33.68 -9.55
C ALA A 766 7.75 -34.90 -10.36
N THR A 767 7.27 -35.02 -11.59
CA THR A 767 7.61 -36.12 -12.49
C THR A 767 7.97 -35.57 -13.86
N LEU A 768 9.12 -35.98 -14.39
CA LEU A 768 9.52 -35.71 -15.76
C LEU A 768 9.26 -36.96 -16.61
N THR A 769 8.43 -36.81 -17.65
CA THR A 769 8.11 -37.90 -18.59
C THR A 769 8.62 -37.55 -19.98
N ALA A 770 9.40 -38.44 -20.58
CA ALA A 770 9.87 -38.29 -21.96
C ALA A 770 9.05 -39.19 -22.90
N PHE A 771 8.66 -38.65 -24.04
CA PHE A 771 7.95 -39.36 -25.10
C PHE A 771 8.83 -39.45 -26.35
N ASP A 772 9.06 -40.66 -26.85
CA ASP A 772 9.73 -40.89 -28.12
C ASP A 772 8.67 -40.99 -29.23
N LEU A 773 8.62 -39.98 -30.12
CA LEU A 773 7.62 -39.87 -31.17
C LEU A 773 8.21 -40.27 -32.53
N ALA A 774 7.54 -41.21 -33.21
CA ALA A 774 7.93 -41.55 -34.57
C ALA A 774 7.76 -40.33 -35.51
N PRO A 775 8.59 -40.18 -36.55
CA PRO A 775 8.55 -39.01 -37.43
C PRO A 775 7.15 -38.66 -37.95
N GLY A 776 6.78 -37.38 -37.84
CA GLY A 776 5.49 -36.83 -38.24
C GLY A 776 4.37 -37.01 -37.21
N TRP A 777 4.64 -37.56 -36.03
CA TRP A 777 3.77 -37.43 -34.86
C TRP A 777 4.17 -36.22 -34.03
N HIS A 778 3.16 -35.52 -33.54
CA HIS A 778 3.25 -34.41 -32.62
C HIS A 778 2.45 -34.73 -31.36
N MET A 779 2.69 -33.98 -30.29
CA MET A 779 2.02 -34.15 -29.01
C MET A 779 1.58 -32.80 -28.45
N THR A 780 0.42 -32.78 -27.82
CA THR A 780 -0.04 -31.71 -26.93
C THR A 780 -0.55 -32.33 -25.63
N LEU A 781 -0.98 -31.52 -24.67
CA LEU A 781 -1.63 -31.98 -23.45
C LEU A 781 -3.07 -31.46 -23.41
N ASP A 782 -4.03 -32.30 -23.02
CA ASP A 782 -5.36 -31.82 -22.59
C ASP A 782 -5.16 -31.05 -21.28
N GLU A 783 -4.78 -29.79 -21.43
CA GLU A 783 -4.42 -28.87 -20.37
C GLU A 783 -4.93 -27.45 -20.71
N ARG A 784 -5.46 -26.76 -19.69
CA ARG A 784 -5.97 -25.38 -19.73
C ARG A 784 -6.34 -24.91 -18.33
N MET A 785 -6.52 -23.61 -18.15
CA MET A 785 -7.23 -23.08 -16.97
C MET A 785 -8.70 -23.49 -17.08
N TRP A 786 -9.08 -24.47 -16.26
CA TRP A 786 -10.41 -25.07 -16.30
C TRP A 786 -11.42 -24.23 -15.51
N THR A 787 -12.52 -23.84 -16.14
CA THR A 787 -13.58 -23.03 -15.52
C THR A 787 -14.99 -23.61 -15.70
N GLY A 788 -15.11 -24.71 -16.44
CA GLY A 788 -16.36 -25.28 -16.96
C GLY A 788 -16.06 -26.29 -18.06
N GLY A 789 -17.00 -26.57 -18.98
CA GLY A 789 -16.79 -27.55 -20.07
C GLY A 789 -16.25 -28.92 -19.60
N PRO A 790 -15.69 -29.78 -20.47
CA PRO A 790 -15.24 -31.10 -20.07
C PRO A 790 -14.10 -30.97 -19.05
N MET A 791 -14.04 -31.90 -18.10
CA MET A 791 -12.99 -31.90 -17.08
C MET A 791 -11.63 -32.13 -17.75
N VAL A 792 -10.65 -31.28 -17.44
CA VAL A 792 -9.28 -31.41 -17.94
C VAL A 792 -8.65 -32.68 -17.40
N THR A 793 -7.96 -33.43 -18.27
CA THR A 793 -7.37 -34.72 -17.91
C THR A 793 -5.86 -34.73 -17.76
N GLY A 794 -5.15 -33.72 -18.28
CA GLY A 794 -3.68 -33.65 -18.31
C GLY A 794 -3.03 -34.70 -19.22
N LYS A 795 -3.82 -35.47 -19.98
CA LYS A 795 -3.30 -36.58 -20.78
C LYS A 795 -2.59 -36.08 -22.04
N PRO A 796 -1.52 -36.77 -22.48
CA PRO A 796 -0.93 -36.50 -23.79
C PRO A 796 -1.91 -36.87 -24.89
N LEU A 797 -2.09 -35.94 -25.84
CA LEU A 797 -2.84 -36.13 -27.06
C LEU A 797 -1.86 -36.12 -28.23
N PHE A 798 -1.96 -37.12 -29.10
CA PHE A 798 -1.03 -37.29 -30.22
C PHE A 798 -1.74 -37.03 -31.54
N TYR A 799 -1.10 -36.29 -32.44
CA TYR A 799 -1.65 -35.96 -33.74
C TYR A 799 -0.61 -35.98 -34.85
N ARG A 800 -1.08 -36.13 -36.10
CA ARG A 800 -0.25 -36.06 -37.33
C ARG A 800 -0.71 -34.99 -38.30
N HIS A 801 -1.95 -34.54 -38.14
CA HIS A 801 -2.60 -33.61 -39.04
C HIS A 801 -3.10 -32.45 -38.21
N ALA A 802 -2.62 -31.25 -38.53
CA ALA A 802 -3.14 -30.00 -38.03
C ALA A 802 -3.93 -29.33 -39.16
N VAL A 803 -5.14 -28.86 -38.85
CA VAL A 803 -6.00 -28.14 -39.78
C VAL A 803 -6.06 -26.69 -39.30
N ARG A 804 -5.75 -25.76 -40.18
CA ARG A 804 -5.79 -24.32 -39.88
C ARG A 804 -7.09 -23.71 -40.39
N PRO A 805 -7.62 -22.67 -39.73
CA PRO A 805 -8.76 -21.95 -40.26
C PRO A 805 -8.40 -21.30 -41.60
N ALA A 806 -9.29 -21.42 -42.58
CA ALA A 806 -9.17 -20.73 -43.86
C ALA A 806 -9.45 -19.24 -43.71
N ARG A 807 -10.36 -18.87 -42.80
CA ARG A 807 -10.71 -17.49 -42.45
C ARG A 807 -11.05 -17.38 -40.96
N GLY A 808 -10.74 -16.23 -40.38
CA GLY A 808 -11.14 -15.87 -39.02
C GLY A 808 -11.63 -14.43 -38.95
N TRP A 809 -12.75 -14.18 -38.27
CA TRP A 809 -13.25 -12.82 -38.07
C TRP A 809 -13.92 -12.64 -36.72
N ARG A 810 -13.84 -11.43 -36.17
CA ARG A 810 -14.52 -11.05 -34.93
C ARG A 810 -15.97 -10.62 -35.20
N ASP A 811 -16.80 -10.57 -34.17
CA ASP A 811 -18.21 -10.15 -34.23
C ASP A 811 -18.46 -8.80 -34.92
N ASP A 812 -17.48 -7.90 -34.91
CA ASP A 812 -17.54 -6.58 -35.56
C ASP A 812 -16.96 -6.57 -36.99
N GLY A 813 -16.60 -7.73 -37.53
CA GLY A 813 -16.08 -7.89 -38.89
C GLY A 813 -14.57 -7.67 -39.04
N LEU A 814 -13.83 -7.48 -37.95
CA LEU A 814 -12.36 -7.45 -37.99
C LEU A 814 -11.82 -8.79 -38.50
N ASP A 815 -11.05 -8.76 -39.58
CA ASP A 815 -10.34 -9.93 -40.09
C ASP A 815 -9.16 -10.25 -39.17
N VAL A 816 -9.18 -11.45 -38.57
CA VAL A 816 -8.13 -11.95 -37.68
C VAL A 816 -7.46 -13.19 -38.26
N THR A 817 -7.67 -13.49 -39.55
CA THR A 817 -7.22 -14.74 -40.21
C THR A 817 -5.74 -15.01 -40.01
N ALA A 818 -4.88 -14.00 -40.19
CA ALA A 818 -3.43 -14.17 -40.02
C ALA A 818 -3.05 -14.51 -38.57
N ALA A 819 -3.71 -13.89 -37.58
CA ALA A 819 -3.41 -14.04 -36.16
C ALA A 819 -3.88 -15.38 -35.55
N VAL A 820 -4.72 -16.14 -36.26
CA VAL A 820 -5.25 -17.43 -35.81
C VAL A 820 -4.71 -18.63 -36.59
N GLN A 821 -3.79 -18.41 -37.54
CA GLN A 821 -3.23 -19.45 -38.41
C GLN A 821 -1.86 -19.97 -37.96
N GLU A 822 -1.08 -19.17 -37.25
CA GLU A 822 0.29 -19.46 -36.84
C GLU A 822 0.54 -19.07 -35.38
N VAL A 823 1.54 -19.69 -34.75
CA VAL A 823 2.03 -19.31 -33.43
C VAL A 823 3.27 -18.45 -33.63
N ASP A 824 3.05 -17.14 -33.81
CA ASP A 824 4.09 -16.14 -34.09
C ASP A 824 4.19 -15.06 -33.00
N HIS A 825 3.56 -15.31 -31.84
CA HIS A 825 3.39 -14.39 -30.72
C HIS A 825 2.54 -13.13 -31.01
N ASN A 826 1.86 -13.06 -32.17
CA ASN A 826 0.88 -12.02 -32.47
C ASN A 826 -0.54 -12.56 -32.29
N ALA A 827 -1.08 -12.45 -31.07
CA ALA A 827 -2.43 -12.93 -30.77
C ALA A 827 -3.53 -12.14 -31.50
N ALA A 828 -4.68 -12.79 -31.73
CA ALA A 828 -5.86 -12.12 -32.27
C ALA A 828 -6.40 -11.07 -31.28
N GLU A 829 -6.69 -9.86 -31.78
CA GLU A 829 -7.15 -8.75 -30.95
C GLU A 829 -8.50 -9.07 -30.27
N PRO A 830 -8.53 -9.24 -28.94
CA PRO A 830 -9.72 -9.71 -28.24
C PRO A 830 -10.81 -8.63 -28.16
N GLY A 831 -10.44 -7.34 -28.29
CA GLY A 831 -11.31 -6.18 -28.13
C GLY A 831 -10.84 -5.29 -26.99
N ASN A 832 -11.63 -4.25 -26.68
CA ASN A 832 -11.28 -3.32 -25.60
C ASN A 832 -11.44 -4.01 -24.24
N LEU A 833 -10.47 -3.79 -23.35
CA LEU A 833 -10.56 -4.18 -21.96
C LEU A 833 -11.59 -3.32 -21.21
N HIS A 834 -12.17 -3.88 -20.15
CA HIS A 834 -13.04 -3.15 -19.25
C HIS A 834 -12.19 -2.20 -18.39
N PRO A 835 -12.50 -0.90 -18.36
CA PRO A 835 -11.63 0.10 -17.71
C PRO A 835 -11.56 0.01 -16.17
N ARG A 836 -12.43 -0.82 -15.56
CA ARG A 836 -12.51 -1.00 -14.10
C ARG A 836 -12.14 -2.40 -13.61
N TYR A 837 -12.22 -3.40 -14.48
CA TYR A 837 -12.14 -4.82 -14.07
C TYR A 837 -11.04 -5.49 -14.89
N LEU A 838 -9.83 -5.51 -14.33
CA LEU A 838 -8.63 -6.11 -14.91
C LEU A 838 -8.91 -7.52 -15.46
N GLY A 839 -8.41 -7.84 -16.64
CA GLY A 839 -8.64 -9.15 -17.28
C GLY A 839 -10.04 -9.37 -17.88
N ARG A 840 -10.95 -8.39 -17.84
CA ARG A 840 -12.28 -8.46 -18.46
C ARG A 840 -12.35 -7.60 -19.72
N LEU A 841 -13.18 -7.99 -20.70
CA LEU A 841 -13.53 -7.16 -21.86
C LEU A 841 -14.69 -6.21 -21.55
N ASP A 842 -14.77 -5.08 -22.25
CA ASP A 842 -15.85 -4.09 -22.12
C ASP A 842 -17.24 -4.66 -22.44
N ARG A 843 -17.29 -5.62 -23.36
CA ARG A 843 -18.46 -6.41 -23.75
C ARG A 843 -18.03 -7.81 -24.18
N GLN A 844 -18.98 -8.72 -24.28
CA GLN A 844 -18.73 -10.03 -24.87
C GLN A 844 -18.31 -9.91 -26.33
N ARG A 845 -17.29 -10.68 -26.72
CA ARG A 845 -16.74 -10.74 -28.07
C ARG A 845 -16.73 -12.18 -28.56
N ALA A 846 -16.88 -12.34 -29.87
CA ALA A 846 -16.83 -13.64 -30.51
C ALA A 846 -15.84 -13.62 -31.67
N VAL A 847 -15.00 -14.65 -31.76
CA VAL A 847 -14.15 -14.91 -32.93
C VAL A 847 -14.70 -16.14 -33.63
N THR A 848 -15.11 -15.96 -34.88
CA THR A 848 -15.59 -17.03 -35.74
C THR A 848 -14.44 -17.55 -36.59
N LEU A 849 -14.25 -18.87 -36.58
CA LEU A 849 -13.26 -19.56 -37.41
C LEU A 849 -13.98 -20.41 -38.47
N GLU A 850 -13.57 -20.27 -39.71
CA GLU A 850 -14.08 -21.05 -40.84
C GLU A 850 -12.97 -21.93 -41.41
N PHE A 851 -13.32 -23.18 -41.72
CA PHE A 851 -12.40 -24.20 -42.22
C PHE A 851 -12.86 -24.68 -43.61
N ASP A 852 -11.91 -25.11 -44.44
CA ASP A 852 -12.20 -25.55 -45.83
C ASP A 852 -13.08 -26.81 -45.91
N GLU A 853 -13.06 -27.63 -44.86
CA GLU A 853 -13.87 -28.84 -44.74
C GLU A 853 -14.57 -28.90 -43.37
N PRO A 854 -15.78 -29.48 -43.26
CA PRO A 854 -16.45 -29.64 -41.98
C PRO A 854 -15.62 -30.48 -40.99
N LEU A 855 -15.54 -30.02 -39.73
CA LEU A 855 -14.63 -30.60 -38.73
C LEU A 855 -15.05 -32.01 -38.27
N ASP A 856 -16.34 -32.34 -38.35
CA ASP A 856 -16.86 -33.68 -38.02
C ASP A 856 -16.41 -34.76 -39.01
N THR A 857 -16.02 -34.37 -40.23
CA THR A 857 -15.51 -35.29 -41.26
C THR A 857 -14.19 -35.97 -40.89
N TYR A 858 -13.48 -35.47 -39.89
CA TYR A 858 -12.27 -36.09 -39.35
C TYR A 858 -12.59 -37.23 -38.36
N ASN A 859 -13.86 -37.40 -37.95
CA ASN A 859 -14.32 -38.43 -37.01
C ASN A 859 -14.84 -39.72 -37.71
N LYS A 860 -14.26 -40.11 -38.84
CA LYS A 860 -14.84 -41.15 -39.72
C LYS A 860 -14.83 -42.60 -39.19
N HIS A 861 -14.13 -42.90 -38.08
CA HIS A 861 -13.95 -44.28 -37.60
C HIS A 861 -14.10 -44.50 -36.09
N GLY A 862 -14.72 -43.55 -35.36
CA GLY A 862 -15.00 -43.71 -33.92
C GLY A 862 -13.76 -43.70 -33.01
N HIS A 863 -12.64 -43.17 -33.50
CA HIS A 863 -11.38 -43.19 -32.76
C HIS A 863 -10.65 -41.85 -32.61
N ASN A 864 -11.03 -40.74 -33.24
CA ASN A 864 -10.37 -39.44 -33.02
C ASN A 864 -11.34 -38.28 -33.24
N ASN A 865 -11.83 -37.67 -32.15
CA ASN A 865 -12.45 -36.36 -32.22
C ASN A 865 -11.36 -35.32 -32.55
N PRO A 866 -11.64 -34.28 -33.36
CA PRO A 866 -10.73 -33.15 -33.52
C PRO A 866 -10.34 -32.57 -32.16
N VAL A 867 -9.15 -31.98 -32.06
CA VAL A 867 -8.68 -31.28 -30.86
C VAL A 867 -8.48 -29.83 -31.24
N LEU A 868 -9.09 -28.92 -30.47
CA LEU A 868 -8.79 -27.49 -30.59
C LEU A 868 -7.45 -27.24 -29.88
N LEU A 869 -6.50 -26.67 -30.62
CA LEU A 869 -5.26 -26.10 -30.08
C LEU A 869 -5.40 -24.58 -30.13
N ALA A 870 -5.04 -23.91 -29.05
CA ALA A 870 -5.03 -22.45 -29.00
C ALA A 870 -3.89 -21.96 -28.12
N ASP A 871 -3.10 -21.04 -28.65
CA ASP A 871 -1.99 -20.40 -27.97
C ASP A 871 -2.39 -18.98 -27.58
N GLY A 872 -2.06 -18.58 -26.36
CA GLY A 872 -2.36 -17.24 -25.86
C GLY A 872 -2.06 -17.08 -24.38
N TRP A 873 -2.44 -15.94 -23.84
CA TRP A 873 -2.37 -15.62 -22.42
C TRP A 873 -3.64 -14.87 -22.03
N VAL A 874 -3.90 -14.81 -20.73
CA VAL A 874 -4.93 -13.94 -20.16
C VAL A 874 -4.31 -13.14 -19.04
N GLU A 875 -4.83 -11.94 -18.83
CA GLU A 875 -4.55 -11.19 -17.62
C GLU A 875 -5.53 -11.63 -16.52
N TYR A 876 -5.00 -12.02 -15.37
CA TYR A 876 -5.81 -12.50 -14.26
C TYR A 876 -6.39 -11.35 -13.44
N PRO A 877 -7.66 -11.41 -13.02
CA PRO A 877 -8.15 -10.49 -12.00
C PRO A 877 -7.60 -10.88 -10.62
N TYR A 878 -7.21 -9.89 -9.83
CA TYR A 878 -6.86 -10.09 -8.42
C TYR A 878 -8.12 -10.20 -7.55
N SER A 879 -8.03 -10.75 -6.34
CA SER A 879 -9.18 -10.89 -5.44
C SER A 879 -9.89 -9.56 -5.14
N GLN A 880 -9.16 -8.44 -5.10
CA GLN A 880 -9.77 -7.10 -4.99
C GLN A 880 -10.63 -6.76 -6.21
N THR A 881 -10.13 -7.02 -7.42
CA THR A 881 -10.85 -6.80 -8.67
C THR A 881 -12.08 -7.71 -8.79
N VAL A 882 -11.98 -8.95 -8.31
CA VAL A 882 -13.11 -9.88 -8.30
C VAL A 882 -14.15 -9.47 -7.25
N PHE A 883 -13.72 -8.99 -6.09
CA PHE A 883 -14.61 -8.46 -5.05
C PHE A 883 -15.37 -7.23 -5.55
N ALA A 884 -14.68 -6.26 -6.15
CA ALA A 884 -15.26 -5.09 -6.81
C ALA A 884 -16.29 -5.46 -7.89
N ALA A 885 -15.95 -6.43 -8.75
CA ALA A 885 -16.88 -6.92 -9.77
C ALA A 885 -18.12 -7.55 -9.14
N TRP A 886 -17.94 -8.42 -8.12
CA TRP A 886 -19.06 -9.03 -7.41
C TRP A 886 -20.00 -7.98 -6.77
N GLN A 887 -19.45 -6.91 -6.18
CA GLN A 887 -20.25 -5.82 -5.58
C GLN A 887 -21.08 -5.06 -6.59
N ALA A 888 -20.58 -4.92 -7.81
CA ALA A 888 -21.26 -4.29 -8.92
C ALA A 888 -22.21 -5.23 -9.68
N ASP A 889 -22.43 -6.47 -9.19
CA ASP A 889 -23.18 -7.52 -9.89
C ASP A 889 -22.56 -7.90 -11.25
N GLU A 890 -21.25 -7.70 -11.38
CA GLU A 890 -20.45 -8.03 -12.55
C GLU A 890 -19.81 -9.41 -12.42
N THR A 891 -19.68 -10.10 -13.56
CA THR A 891 -19.20 -11.49 -13.60
C THR A 891 -18.12 -11.68 -14.67
N TYR A 892 -17.13 -12.53 -14.34
CA TYR A 892 -16.13 -13.01 -15.29
C TYR A 892 -16.62 -14.25 -16.01
N PHE A 893 -16.49 -14.26 -17.33
CA PHE A 893 -16.87 -15.39 -18.17
C PHE A 893 -15.64 -15.91 -18.92
N ALA A 894 -15.40 -17.21 -18.79
CA ALA A 894 -14.50 -17.90 -19.70
C ALA A 894 -15.17 -18.09 -21.07
N PRO A 895 -14.38 -18.32 -22.14
CA PRO A 895 -14.93 -18.55 -23.48
C PRO A 895 -15.94 -19.71 -23.53
N THR A 896 -17.00 -19.50 -24.30
CA THR A 896 -17.94 -20.55 -24.73
C THR A 896 -17.62 -20.93 -26.16
N LEU A 897 -17.60 -22.23 -26.43
CA LEU A 897 -17.35 -22.79 -27.75
C LEU A 897 -18.66 -23.22 -28.40
N GLU A 898 -18.92 -22.69 -29.59
CA GLU A 898 -20.07 -23.04 -30.42
C GLU A 898 -19.59 -23.54 -31.79
N ALA A 899 -20.39 -24.40 -32.42
CA ALA A 899 -20.11 -24.91 -33.77
C ALA A 899 -21.38 -24.86 -34.62
N ALA A 900 -21.25 -24.49 -35.89
CA ALA A 900 -22.36 -24.51 -36.83
C ALA A 900 -22.60 -25.93 -37.37
N GLY A 901 -23.84 -26.40 -37.32
CA GLY A 901 -24.25 -27.68 -37.92
C GLY A 901 -24.55 -27.55 -39.42
N ALA A 902 -24.82 -28.68 -40.08
CA ALA A 902 -25.25 -28.71 -41.49
C ALA A 902 -26.60 -28.00 -41.73
N ASP A 903 -27.38 -27.77 -40.66
CA ASP A 903 -28.60 -26.97 -40.66
C ASP A 903 -28.34 -25.45 -40.68
N GLY A 904 -27.07 -25.03 -40.59
CA GLY A 904 -26.64 -23.63 -40.52
C GLY A 904 -26.94 -22.97 -39.17
N GLN A 905 -27.34 -23.74 -38.15
CA GLN A 905 -27.55 -23.24 -36.80
C GLN A 905 -26.29 -23.43 -35.96
N TRP A 906 -26.05 -22.49 -35.04
CA TRP A 906 -24.98 -22.60 -34.05
C TRP A 906 -25.46 -23.45 -32.86
N HIS A 907 -24.66 -24.43 -32.48
CA HIS A 907 -24.89 -25.30 -31.34
C HIS A 907 -23.75 -25.12 -30.34
N THR A 908 -24.09 -24.89 -29.08
CA THR A 908 -23.08 -24.83 -28.00
C THR A 908 -22.44 -26.21 -27.84
N VAL A 909 -21.11 -26.26 -28.02
CA VAL A 909 -20.30 -27.45 -27.79
C VAL A 909 -19.90 -27.49 -26.32
N TYR A 910 -19.27 -26.42 -25.82
CA TYR A 910 -18.86 -26.30 -24.41
C TYR A 910 -19.10 -24.90 -23.87
N THR A 911 -19.68 -24.80 -22.68
CA THR A 911 -19.85 -23.53 -21.96
C THR A 911 -18.67 -23.28 -21.02
N SER A 912 -18.10 -22.07 -21.07
CA SER A 912 -17.02 -21.62 -20.18
C SER A 912 -15.90 -22.65 -20.03
N PHE A 913 -15.43 -23.21 -21.14
CA PHE A 913 -14.62 -24.44 -21.15
C PHE A 913 -13.18 -24.24 -20.64
N GLY A 914 -12.74 -22.99 -20.54
CA GLY A 914 -11.41 -22.61 -20.08
C GLY A 914 -10.65 -21.76 -21.09
N TYR A 915 -9.40 -21.48 -20.78
CA TYR A 915 -8.47 -20.66 -21.57
C TYR A 915 -7.02 -21.05 -21.22
N PRO A 916 -5.99 -20.60 -21.97
CA PRO A 916 -4.60 -20.82 -21.58
C PRO A 916 -4.33 -20.34 -20.15
N ALA A 917 -3.73 -21.18 -19.30
CA ALA A 917 -3.34 -20.76 -17.97
C ALA A 917 -2.14 -19.81 -18.06
N GLY A 918 -2.06 -18.74 -17.28
CA GLY A 918 -0.84 -17.98 -17.04
C GLY A 918 -0.24 -17.23 -18.22
N MET A 919 1.10 -17.17 -18.24
CA MET A 919 1.89 -16.59 -19.33
C MET A 919 1.69 -17.36 -20.64
N PRO A 920 2.06 -16.78 -21.80
CA PRO A 920 1.77 -17.35 -23.11
C PRO A 920 2.04 -18.85 -23.20
N ARG A 921 0.98 -19.64 -23.37
CA ARG A 921 1.05 -21.10 -23.51
C ARG A 921 -0.04 -21.66 -24.39
N GLN A 922 0.18 -22.89 -24.83
CA GLN A 922 -0.81 -23.66 -25.55
C GLN A 922 -1.83 -24.29 -24.58
N MET A 923 -3.11 -24.12 -24.88
CA MET A 923 -4.17 -24.97 -24.36
C MET A 923 -4.63 -25.98 -25.42
N SER A 924 -5.22 -27.09 -24.95
CA SER A 924 -5.99 -27.95 -25.84
C SER A 924 -7.29 -28.45 -25.22
N VAL A 925 -8.26 -28.75 -26.08
CA VAL A 925 -9.51 -29.39 -25.70
C VAL A 925 -10.02 -30.32 -26.82
N PRO A 926 -10.30 -31.60 -26.53
CA PRO A 926 -10.98 -32.48 -27.48
C PRO A 926 -12.39 -31.94 -27.82
N LEU A 927 -12.76 -31.91 -29.09
CA LEU A 927 -14.06 -31.43 -29.57
C LEU A 927 -15.07 -32.58 -29.66
N GLU A 928 -15.57 -33.01 -28.50
CA GLU A 928 -16.63 -34.02 -28.42
C GLU A 928 -18.00 -33.41 -28.74
N GLY A 929 -18.82 -34.11 -29.52
CA GLY A 929 -20.21 -33.71 -29.74
C GLY A 929 -20.41 -32.55 -30.73
N LEU A 930 -19.48 -32.38 -31.69
CA LEU A 930 -19.71 -31.48 -32.83
C LEU A 930 -21.03 -31.81 -33.54
N PRO A 931 -21.86 -30.81 -33.89
CA PRO A 931 -23.10 -31.03 -34.62
C PRO A 931 -22.80 -31.60 -36.02
N GLN A 932 -23.73 -32.44 -36.51
CA GLN A 932 -23.66 -33.01 -37.86
C GLN A 932 -24.03 -32.01 -38.95
#